data_AF-A0AAD2GZB2-F1
#
_entry.id   AF-A0AAD2GZB2-F1
#
_cell.length_a   1.000
_cell.length_b   1.000
_cell.length_c   1.000
_cell.angle_alpha   90.00
_cell.angle_beta   90.00
_cell.angle_gamma   90.00
#
_symmetry.space_group_name_H-M   'P 1'
#
loop_
_entity.id
_entity.type
_entity.pdbx_description
1 polymer ?
#
loop_
_entity_poly.entity_id
_entity_poly.type
_entity_poly.pdbx_seq_one_letter_code
_entity_poly.pdbx_strand_id
1 'polypeptide(L)'
;MDLSERKNTDLDASAGNLEPRHLGPVFEEKPDHDFHYKTLSWQFVALLMIAEIVSNGMLSLPSALAVVGIVPAVILILYFGVFALYTAKLLIDFKLNHPEVHNMGDAGYILGGVVPREILSAGTIIFAICGTGSELLSGQQALSTLTNNGLCAEFLLLIFAVATLLVALPRTLDRVSSLGLFSACIITISGLVAMIGAGANPVPDRVLSAVVSTSFYQAFLAITNPVFALGHFMFFILISEMRRPEDAMKSCAYVFVGNTVASPALFSLPPVWSKVTFGIAIGNFLIAGGLYSHTAAKVVFIRYFRNTRHVYKHTLVGWIAWTSLCLAAVAIAYVFAISVPIFSYLIGIAASLFASWYTYGIAGFFWIHDAYHLKGGWASFRKQPAQAALAVFTVVAGAFICVAGTFVSIKESADPTTVSYILNPPAQLIDDAYKSNLINATQILFLLPLAILPFAWSSRLYSAGVRYTKSSFCCLLILMNQWFAPTKLIITFERDGTGRFTDEEIERIVVKDDSGNVVALDLPNRFILIANHQVYADWLYAWTLTYYIGNHGIHDSVYIALKKSLQWLPILGWAMRFYNFIFLARSWVYDRVQLSTHLAALGKIAEREQRPFVFFLYPEGTVVSPNTRPISKKFADKMGIVSFAEFAWADDADEKCKDDMTNVLLPRSTGLHFTLRALAPRIPDLKLLDITTVYPGIPPLGYGQEYYTLRSIFFHGVPPPAIHFHLRLFDVATEVPVGDLARTVSSPGATPKSSAEVDIPETEKAVFDAWLRALWKEKDLSITRWFDKASFAQSSFAIPLRLRRKREIFDAVGFFPVAVLAHLAERLIDPLFPPCNAARWSSIFFTMNLEIVNLKPEVSQLSIFGGNDPEPFNAIGPGKA
;
A
#
# COMPACT_ATOMS: atom_id res chain seq x y z
N MET A 1 -94.08 -23.26 -11.84
CA MET A 1 -93.19 -22.10 -12.10
C MET A 1 -92.07 -22.19 -11.06
N ASP A 2 -91.28 -23.26 -11.09
CA ASP A 2 -90.31 -23.64 -12.15
C ASP A 2 -89.07 -22.72 -11.98
N LEU A 3 -88.14 -23.10 -11.11
CA LEU A 3 -87.07 -24.11 -11.27
C LEU A 3 -85.87 -23.54 -12.03
N SER A 4 -84.79 -23.33 -11.27
CA SER A 4 -83.39 -23.62 -11.60
C SER A 4 -82.50 -22.58 -10.89
N GLU A 5 -82.14 -22.82 -9.64
CA GLU A 5 -80.86 -23.47 -9.34
C GLU A 5 -79.66 -22.77 -9.97
N ARG A 6 -78.76 -22.34 -9.08
CA ARG A 6 -77.37 -22.84 -9.06
C ARG A 6 -76.81 -23.11 -10.46
N LYS A 7 -76.29 -22.08 -11.10
CA LYS A 7 -75.12 -22.23 -11.96
C LYS A 7 -74.44 -20.88 -12.13
N ASN A 8 -73.11 -20.92 -11.96
CA ASN A 8 -72.13 -19.85 -12.20
C ASN A 8 -71.74 -19.02 -10.97
N THR A 9 -71.58 -19.67 -9.82
CA THR A 9 -70.27 -19.61 -9.15
C THR A 9 -69.31 -20.48 -9.96
N ASP A 10 -68.11 -19.98 -10.23
CA ASP A 10 -67.06 -20.57 -11.08
C ASP A 10 -67.26 -20.37 -12.59
N LEU A 11 -66.74 -19.26 -13.11
CA LEU A 11 -66.05 -19.10 -14.41
C LEU A 11 -65.88 -17.60 -14.69
N ASP A 12 -64.88 -16.98 -14.04
CA ASP A 12 -64.04 -15.93 -14.62
C ASP A 12 -62.89 -15.63 -13.63
N ALA A 13 -62.12 -16.68 -13.35
CA ALA A 13 -60.81 -16.60 -12.75
C ALA A 13 -59.75 -16.51 -13.86
N SER A 14 -59.70 -15.40 -14.61
CA SER A 14 -58.49 -14.98 -15.36
C SER A 14 -58.72 -13.67 -16.10
N ALA A 15 -58.37 -12.54 -15.48
CA ALA A 15 -57.93 -11.28 -16.08
C ALA A 15 -58.26 -10.12 -15.12
N GLY A 16 -57.72 -10.17 -13.90
CA GLY A 16 -57.73 -9.02 -13.00
C GLY A 16 -56.67 -8.03 -13.46
N ASN A 17 -57.11 -6.91 -14.02
CA ASN A 17 -56.32 -5.71 -14.26
C ASN A 17 -55.39 -5.43 -13.08
N LEU A 18 -54.08 -5.55 -13.31
CA LEU A 18 -53.06 -4.98 -12.44
C LEU A 18 -53.16 -3.46 -12.55
N GLU A 19 -53.97 -2.84 -11.69
CA GLU A 19 -53.76 -1.43 -11.39
C GLU A 19 -52.33 -1.25 -10.87
N PRO A 20 -51.58 -0.25 -11.37
CA PRO A 20 -50.25 0.03 -10.84
C PRO A 20 -50.38 0.38 -9.36
N ARG A 21 -49.80 -0.45 -8.48
CA ARG A 21 -49.61 -0.13 -7.06
C ARG A 21 -48.96 1.25 -6.97
N HIS A 22 -49.72 2.27 -6.57
CA HIS A 22 -49.15 3.53 -6.11
C HIS A 22 -48.28 3.24 -4.89
N LEU A 23 -46.97 3.10 -5.10
CA LEU A 23 -45.97 2.97 -4.06
C LEU A 23 -45.87 4.32 -3.33
N GLY A 24 -46.30 4.34 -2.06
CA GLY A 24 -46.21 5.52 -1.20
C GLY A 24 -44.75 5.97 -0.93
N PRO A 25 -44.57 7.11 -0.26
CA PRO A 25 -43.25 7.68 0.03
C PRO A 25 -42.35 6.70 0.81
N VAL A 26 -41.03 6.77 0.55
CA VAL A 26 -39.99 5.83 1.04
C VAL A 26 -39.97 5.65 2.57
N PHE A 27 -40.37 6.66 3.33
CA PHE A 27 -40.52 6.61 4.78
C PHE A 27 -42.00 6.82 5.17
N GLU A 28 -42.59 5.82 5.83
CA GLU A 28 -43.86 5.93 6.54
C GLU A 28 -43.61 6.51 7.94
N GLU A 29 -44.29 7.59 8.29
CA GLU A 29 -44.21 8.20 9.63
C GLU A 29 -45.37 7.71 10.48
N LYS A 30 -45.06 7.14 11.65
CA LYS A 30 -46.03 6.78 12.69
C LYS A 30 -45.61 7.38 14.03
N PRO A 31 -46.55 7.68 14.94
CA PRO A 31 -46.25 8.31 16.23
C PRO A 31 -45.40 7.45 17.18
N ASP A 32 -45.23 6.15 16.91
CA ASP A 32 -44.55 5.16 17.76
C ASP A 32 -43.11 4.81 17.31
N HIS A 33 -42.55 5.55 16.35
CA HIS A 33 -41.19 5.36 15.86
C HIS A 33 -40.16 6.07 16.76
N ASP A 34 -39.07 5.39 17.15
CA ASP A 34 -37.98 6.02 17.94
C ASP A 34 -37.11 6.97 17.08
N PHE A 35 -37.16 6.81 15.75
CA PHE A 35 -36.43 7.62 14.78
C PHE A 35 -37.36 8.17 13.69
N HIS A 36 -37.36 9.49 13.54
CA HIS A 36 -38.07 10.21 12.48
C HIS A 36 -37.08 10.67 11.40
N TYR A 37 -37.42 10.46 10.13
CA TYR A 37 -36.51 10.71 9.00
C TYR A 37 -36.84 12.02 8.25
N LYS A 38 -38.11 12.46 8.15
CA LYS A 38 -38.51 13.66 7.38
C LYS A 38 -38.44 14.97 8.17
N THR A 39 -37.27 15.32 8.70
CA THR A 39 -37.17 16.45 9.65
C THR A 39 -36.52 17.72 9.10
N LEU A 40 -35.96 17.71 7.89
CA LEU A 40 -35.12 18.81 7.37
C LEU A 40 -35.88 19.89 6.57
N SER A 41 -35.51 21.17 6.74
CA SER A 41 -36.02 22.30 5.93
C SER A 41 -35.15 22.57 4.70
N TRP A 42 -35.70 23.24 3.67
CA TRP A 42 -34.97 23.53 2.44
C TRP A 42 -33.76 24.45 2.66
N GLN A 43 -33.85 25.40 3.60
CA GLN A 43 -32.73 26.27 3.95
C GLN A 43 -31.57 25.46 4.51
N PHE A 44 -31.87 24.49 5.38
CA PHE A 44 -30.85 23.61 5.94
C PHE A 44 -30.25 22.67 4.89
N VAL A 45 -31.05 22.12 3.99
CA VAL A 45 -30.54 21.28 2.89
C VAL A 45 -29.68 22.10 1.92
N ALA A 46 -30.09 23.31 1.56
CA ALA A 46 -29.29 24.21 0.74
C ALA A 46 -27.96 24.56 1.41
N LEU A 47 -27.97 24.87 2.72
CA LEU A 47 -26.76 25.18 3.48
C LEU A 47 -25.84 23.96 3.65
N LEU A 48 -26.39 22.76 3.82
CA LEU A 48 -25.62 21.52 3.90
C LEU A 48 -24.99 21.19 2.54
N MET A 49 -25.73 21.37 1.44
CA MET A 49 -25.18 21.26 0.08
C MET A 49 -24.05 22.26 -0.17
N ILE A 50 -24.22 23.51 0.27
CA ILE A 50 -23.16 24.53 0.19
C ILE A 50 -21.95 24.09 1.01
N ALA A 51 -22.13 23.64 2.25
CA ALA A 51 -21.03 23.17 3.10
C ALA A 51 -20.20 22.09 2.41
N GLU A 52 -20.87 21.11 1.81
CA GLU A 52 -20.26 19.97 1.14
C GLU A 52 -19.54 20.37 -0.16
N ILE A 53 -20.19 21.17 -1.02
CA ILE A 53 -19.63 21.67 -2.29
C ILE A 53 -18.42 22.58 -2.03
N VAL A 54 -18.52 23.44 -1.01
CA VAL A 54 -17.49 24.42 -0.66
C VAL A 54 -16.27 23.74 -0.02
N SER A 55 -16.47 22.71 0.83
CA SER A 55 -15.43 22.03 1.63
C SER A 55 -14.08 21.84 0.93
N ASN A 56 -13.85 20.69 0.28
CA ASN A 56 -12.60 20.40 -0.42
C ASN A 56 -12.54 21.08 -1.81
N GLY A 57 -13.70 21.45 -2.36
CA GLY A 57 -13.82 22.14 -3.64
C GLY A 57 -13.09 23.49 -3.64
N MET A 58 -13.34 24.34 -2.64
CA MET A 58 -12.72 25.67 -2.56
C MET A 58 -11.19 25.62 -2.42
N LEU A 59 -10.66 24.54 -1.85
CA LEU A 59 -9.24 24.36 -1.58
C LEU A 59 -8.45 23.95 -2.82
N SER A 60 -9.12 23.36 -3.81
CA SER A 60 -8.50 22.87 -5.06
C SER A 60 -8.70 23.81 -6.24
N LEU A 61 -9.75 24.64 -6.23
CA LEU A 61 -10.06 25.59 -7.32
C LEU A 61 -8.92 26.57 -7.66
N PRO A 62 -8.23 27.20 -6.69
CA PRO A 62 -7.14 28.13 -6.99
C PRO A 62 -5.99 27.50 -7.79
N SER A 63 -5.72 26.21 -7.57
CA SER A 63 -4.71 25.46 -8.34
C SER A 63 -5.11 25.34 -9.82
N ALA A 64 -6.40 25.21 -10.15
CA ALA A 64 -6.85 25.17 -11.53
C ALA A 64 -6.55 26.49 -12.27
N LEU A 65 -6.79 27.63 -11.61
CA LEU A 65 -6.47 28.96 -12.15
C LEU A 65 -4.95 29.15 -12.35
N ALA A 66 -4.12 28.57 -11.48
CA ALA A 66 -2.68 28.58 -11.63
C ALA A 66 -2.19 27.77 -12.84
N VAL A 67 -2.83 26.62 -13.12
CA VAL A 67 -2.43 25.72 -14.20
C VAL A 67 -2.88 26.22 -15.57
N VAL A 68 -4.15 26.59 -15.76
CA VAL A 68 -4.64 26.98 -17.10
C VAL A 68 -4.62 28.50 -17.35
N GLY A 69 -4.47 29.30 -16.30
CA GLY A 69 -4.59 30.76 -16.36
C GLY A 69 -5.99 31.26 -16.02
N ILE A 70 -6.09 32.55 -15.70
CA ILE A 70 -7.29 33.17 -15.11
C ILE A 70 -8.49 33.09 -16.07
N VAL A 71 -8.32 33.45 -17.34
CA VAL A 71 -9.41 33.54 -18.31
C VAL A 71 -10.04 32.17 -18.59
N PRO A 72 -9.29 31.14 -19.02
CA PRO A 72 -9.88 29.82 -19.28
C PRO A 72 -10.44 29.16 -18.02
N ALA A 73 -9.81 29.31 -16.86
CA ALA A 73 -10.33 28.74 -15.61
C ALA A 73 -11.68 29.37 -15.19
N VAL A 74 -11.83 30.70 -15.30
CA VAL A 74 -13.12 31.36 -15.00
C VAL A 74 -14.21 30.92 -15.96
N ILE A 75 -13.91 30.81 -17.27
CA ILE A 75 -14.86 30.30 -18.27
C ILE A 75 -15.29 28.87 -17.91
N LEU A 76 -14.34 28.00 -17.55
CA LEU A 76 -14.62 26.62 -17.16
C LEU A 76 -15.46 26.55 -15.90
N ILE A 77 -15.14 27.32 -14.86
CA ILE A 77 -15.91 27.35 -13.60
C ILE A 77 -17.35 27.82 -13.85
N LEU A 78 -17.54 28.88 -14.64
CA LEU A 78 -18.88 29.36 -14.99
C LEU A 78 -19.65 28.33 -15.82
N TYR A 79 -19.00 27.72 -16.81
CA TYR A 79 -19.60 26.67 -17.63
C TYR A 79 -20.04 25.48 -16.77
N PHE A 80 -19.14 24.92 -15.97
CA PHE A 80 -19.47 23.77 -15.12
C PHE A 80 -20.51 24.10 -14.06
N GLY A 81 -20.49 25.31 -13.48
CA GLY A 81 -21.52 25.76 -12.54
C GLY A 81 -22.91 25.85 -13.17
N VAL A 82 -23.03 26.50 -14.34
CA VAL A 82 -24.31 26.60 -15.07
C VAL A 82 -24.78 25.22 -15.53
N PHE A 83 -23.85 24.38 -16.00
CA PHE A 83 -24.17 23.04 -16.49
C PHE A 83 -24.60 22.10 -15.35
N ALA A 84 -23.95 22.18 -14.19
CA ALA A 84 -24.33 21.44 -13.00
C ALA A 84 -25.72 21.87 -12.49
N LEU A 85 -26.08 23.16 -12.60
CA LEU A 85 -27.42 23.64 -12.27
C LEU A 85 -28.49 23.08 -13.19
N TYR A 86 -28.19 22.99 -14.50
CA TYR A 86 -29.07 22.36 -15.47
C TYR A 86 -29.30 20.88 -15.15
N THR A 87 -28.23 20.11 -14.86
CA THR A 87 -28.37 18.69 -14.55
C THR A 87 -29.07 18.47 -13.22
N ALA A 88 -28.82 19.31 -12.20
CA ALA A 88 -29.56 19.31 -10.93
C ALA A 88 -31.09 19.46 -11.15
N LYS A 89 -31.51 20.34 -12.07
CA LYS A 89 -32.92 20.47 -12.44
C LYS A 89 -33.49 19.18 -13.02
N LEU A 90 -32.74 18.46 -13.85
CA LEU A 90 -33.18 17.16 -14.39
C LEU A 90 -33.30 16.07 -13.31
N LEU A 91 -32.41 16.08 -12.31
CA LEU A 91 -32.50 15.18 -11.17
C LEU A 91 -33.77 15.48 -10.34
N ILE A 92 -34.08 16.76 -10.12
CA ILE A 92 -35.31 17.18 -9.41
C ILE A 92 -36.55 16.72 -10.18
N ASP A 93 -36.62 17.00 -11.48
CA ASP A 93 -37.74 16.57 -12.33
C ASP A 93 -37.94 15.05 -12.25
N PHE A 94 -36.86 14.27 -12.35
CA PHE A 94 -36.91 12.81 -12.28
C PHE A 94 -37.40 12.33 -10.90
N LYS A 95 -36.93 12.94 -9.81
CA LYS A 95 -37.41 12.61 -8.45
C LYS A 95 -38.89 12.94 -8.25
N LEU A 96 -39.37 14.03 -8.83
CA LEU A 96 -40.79 14.41 -8.77
C LEU A 96 -41.66 13.43 -9.59
N ASN A 97 -41.15 12.95 -10.73
CA ASN A 97 -41.84 11.97 -11.57
C ASN A 97 -41.81 10.54 -10.99
N HIS A 98 -40.77 10.21 -10.20
CA HIS A 98 -40.56 8.89 -9.59
C HIS A 98 -40.33 9.00 -8.06
N PRO A 99 -41.40 9.21 -7.26
CA PRO A 99 -41.29 9.46 -5.82
C PRO A 99 -40.61 8.34 -5.01
N GLU A 100 -40.58 7.11 -5.52
CA GLU A 100 -39.97 5.92 -4.91
C GLU A 100 -38.43 5.95 -4.89
N VAL A 101 -37.79 6.82 -5.67
CA VAL A 101 -36.32 6.92 -5.79
C VAL A 101 -35.72 7.53 -4.53
N HIS A 102 -34.96 6.78 -3.73
CA HIS A 102 -34.26 7.31 -2.55
C HIS A 102 -32.78 7.61 -2.81
N ASN A 103 -32.15 6.85 -3.70
CA ASN A 103 -30.73 6.96 -4.02
C ASN A 103 -30.51 6.71 -5.52
N MET A 104 -29.30 6.97 -6.00
CA MET A 104 -28.92 6.76 -7.41
C MET A 104 -29.13 5.32 -7.90
N GLY A 105 -29.00 4.32 -7.03
CA GLY A 105 -29.30 2.94 -7.38
C GLY A 105 -30.78 2.72 -7.69
N ASP A 106 -31.69 3.27 -6.89
CA ASP A 106 -33.12 3.18 -7.18
C ASP A 106 -33.47 3.87 -8.50
N ALA A 107 -32.81 4.99 -8.83
CA ALA A 107 -32.93 5.63 -10.14
C ALA A 107 -32.41 4.73 -11.28
N GLY A 108 -31.29 4.04 -11.06
CA GLY A 108 -30.76 3.03 -11.99
C GLY A 108 -31.71 1.87 -12.24
N TYR A 109 -32.43 1.43 -11.19
CA TYR A 109 -33.44 0.39 -11.33
C TYR A 109 -34.56 0.78 -12.30
N ILE A 110 -35.00 2.04 -12.25
CA ILE A 110 -35.99 2.58 -13.17
C ILE A 110 -35.41 2.67 -14.59
N LEU A 111 -34.17 3.13 -14.73
CA LEU A 111 -33.53 3.31 -16.04
C LEU A 111 -33.28 2.00 -16.81
N GLY A 112 -32.98 0.89 -16.12
CA GLY A 112 -32.63 -0.35 -16.81
C GLY A 112 -32.55 -1.60 -15.94
N GLY A 113 -33.24 -1.61 -14.81
CA GLY A 113 -33.37 -2.80 -13.95
C GLY A 113 -32.18 -3.06 -13.02
N VAL A 114 -31.92 -4.33 -12.73
CA VAL A 114 -31.03 -4.75 -11.64
C VAL A 114 -29.56 -4.35 -11.88
N VAL A 115 -29.07 -4.42 -13.11
CA VAL A 115 -27.65 -4.14 -13.40
C VAL A 115 -27.31 -2.67 -13.18
N PRO A 116 -28.02 -1.68 -13.77
CA PRO A 116 -27.73 -0.27 -13.51
C PRO A 116 -27.98 0.12 -12.05
N ARG A 117 -28.92 -0.53 -11.36
CA ARG A 117 -29.13 -0.33 -9.91
C ARG A 117 -27.86 -0.59 -9.12
N GLU A 118 -27.28 -1.78 -9.27
CA GLU A 118 -26.11 -2.16 -8.47
C GLU A 118 -24.87 -1.35 -8.85
N ILE A 119 -24.70 -0.98 -10.13
CA ILE A 119 -23.61 -0.10 -10.58
C ILE A 119 -23.69 1.27 -9.91
N LEU A 120 -24.86 1.92 -9.92
CA LEU A 120 -25.03 3.26 -9.36
C LEU A 120 -25.06 3.26 -7.83
N SER A 121 -25.58 2.19 -7.20
CA SER A 121 -25.45 2.01 -5.75
C SER A 121 -23.99 1.86 -5.33
N ALA A 122 -23.23 0.98 -6.00
CA ALA A 122 -21.81 0.78 -5.72
C ALA A 122 -21.01 2.06 -5.95
N GLY A 123 -21.23 2.75 -7.07
CA GLY A 123 -20.54 4.00 -7.36
C GLY A 123 -20.86 5.11 -6.35
N THR A 124 -22.07 5.18 -5.79
CA THR A 124 -22.42 6.16 -4.75
C THR A 124 -21.64 5.89 -3.46
N ILE A 125 -21.53 4.61 -3.08
CA ILE A 125 -20.76 4.18 -1.91
C ILE A 125 -19.27 4.48 -2.11
N ILE A 126 -18.70 4.10 -3.25
CA ILE A 126 -17.28 4.32 -3.54
C ILE A 126 -16.98 5.82 -3.57
N PHE A 127 -17.83 6.62 -4.19
CA PHE A 127 -17.62 8.06 -4.25
C PHE A 127 -17.70 8.72 -2.87
N ALA A 128 -18.62 8.29 -2.00
CA ALA A 128 -18.69 8.72 -0.61
C ALA A 128 -17.44 8.29 0.19
N ILE A 129 -16.89 7.10 -0.06
CA ILE A 129 -15.62 6.66 0.53
C ILE A 129 -14.46 7.54 0.05
N CYS A 130 -14.39 7.88 -1.24
CA CYS A 130 -13.37 8.80 -1.77
C CYS A 130 -13.50 10.19 -1.15
N GLY A 131 -14.72 10.71 -1.01
CA GLY A 131 -14.98 11.98 -0.30
C GLY A 131 -14.53 11.93 1.15
N THR A 132 -14.84 10.84 1.87
CA THR A 132 -14.33 10.61 3.23
C THR A 132 -12.80 10.63 3.25
N GLY A 133 -12.14 9.92 2.33
CA GLY A 133 -10.67 9.88 2.25
C GLY A 133 -10.06 11.26 2.00
N SER A 134 -10.70 12.08 1.17
CA SER A 134 -10.29 13.47 0.92
C SER A 134 -10.36 14.31 2.18
N GLU A 135 -11.43 14.19 2.96
CA GLU A 135 -11.57 14.89 4.24
C GLU A 135 -10.60 14.40 5.31
N LEU A 136 -10.30 13.09 5.34
CA LEU A 136 -9.27 12.54 6.21
C LEU A 136 -7.89 13.13 5.89
N LEU A 137 -7.55 13.20 4.59
CA LEU A 137 -6.28 13.78 4.14
C LEU A 137 -6.19 15.28 4.45
N SER A 138 -7.26 16.06 4.23
CA SER A 138 -7.33 17.47 4.61
C SER A 138 -7.17 17.68 6.13
N GLY A 139 -7.82 16.82 6.93
CA GLY A 139 -7.67 16.82 8.39
C GLY A 139 -6.25 16.48 8.85
N GLN A 140 -5.61 15.50 8.22
CA GLN A 140 -4.21 15.16 8.46
C GLN A 140 -3.29 16.34 8.16
N GLN A 141 -3.47 16.98 7.00
CA GLN A 141 -2.70 18.15 6.57
C GLN A 141 -2.88 19.34 7.53
N ALA A 142 -4.10 19.55 8.02
CA ALA A 142 -4.39 20.55 9.04
C ALA A 142 -3.62 20.26 10.34
N LEU A 143 -3.68 19.01 10.85
CA LEU A 143 -2.97 18.61 12.05
C LEU A 143 -1.45 18.71 11.89
N SER A 144 -0.90 18.32 10.76
CA SER A 144 0.53 18.48 10.45
C SER A 144 0.95 19.93 10.49
N THR A 145 0.15 20.83 9.90
CA THR A 145 0.44 22.27 9.89
C THR A 145 0.35 22.89 11.29
N LEU A 146 -0.69 22.55 12.06
CA LEU A 146 -0.90 23.05 13.42
C LEU A 146 0.19 22.60 14.39
N THR A 147 0.66 21.35 14.26
CA THR A 147 1.65 20.74 15.16
C THR A 147 3.10 20.95 14.73
N ASN A 148 3.36 21.66 13.61
CA ASN A 148 4.67 21.72 12.96
C ASN A 148 5.27 20.34 12.66
N ASN A 149 4.47 19.43 12.08
CA ASN A 149 4.84 18.05 11.82
C ASN A 149 5.26 17.29 13.09
N GLY A 150 4.54 17.50 14.20
CA GLY A 150 4.87 16.92 15.51
C GLY A 150 4.74 15.39 15.57
N LEU A 151 3.99 14.78 14.65
CA LEU A 151 3.89 13.34 14.46
C LEU A 151 3.99 13.00 12.96
N CYS A 152 4.27 11.74 12.65
CA CYS A 152 4.20 11.24 11.27
C CYS A 152 2.78 11.44 10.70
N ALA A 153 2.70 11.86 9.44
CA ALA A 153 1.44 12.14 8.75
C ALA A 153 0.42 10.99 8.86
N GLU A 154 0.88 9.74 8.82
CA GLU A 154 0.02 8.56 8.96
C GLU A 154 -0.66 8.46 10.35
N PHE A 155 0.05 8.81 11.43
CA PHE A 155 -0.55 8.83 12.77
C PHE A 155 -1.57 9.96 12.91
N LEU A 156 -1.28 11.12 12.33
CA LEU A 156 -2.22 12.23 12.31
C LEU A 156 -3.48 11.90 11.49
N LEU A 157 -3.32 11.19 10.37
CA LEU A 157 -4.42 10.64 9.58
C LEU A 157 -5.24 9.64 10.39
N LEU A 158 -4.61 8.75 11.15
CA LEU A 158 -5.30 7.75 11.97
C LEU A 158 -6.09 8.43 13.11
N ILE A 159 -5.49 9.40 13.79
CA ILE A 159 -6.16 10.19 14.84
C ILE A 159 -7.39 10.87 14.26
N PHE A 160 -7.25 11.49 13.08
CA PHE A 160 -8.35 12.15 12.41
C PHE A 160 -9.43 11.13 11.97
N ALA A 161 -9.04 9.97 11.44
CA ALA A 161 -9.97 8.91 11.06
C ALA A 161 -10.79 8.38 12.25
N VAL A 162 -10.16 8.19 13.42
CA VAL A 162 -10.86 7.80 14.65
C VAL A 162 -11.86 8.88 15.06
N ALA A 163 -11.49 10.16 15.00
CA ALA A 163 -12.40 11.25 15.29
C ALA A 163 -13.58 11.29 14.30
N THR A 164 -13.31 11.12 13.00
CA THR A 164 -14.34 11.08 11.94
C THR A 164 -15.32 9.92 12.16
N LEU A 165 -14.83 8.75 12.57
CA LEU A 165 -15.69 7.62 12.91
C LEU A 165 -16.68 7.97 14.02
N LEU A 166 -16.22 8.64 15.09
CA LEU A 166 -17.09 9.05 16.19
C LEU A 166 -18.20 10.00 15.73
N VAL A 167 -17.89 10.91 14.81
CA VAL A 167 -18.87 11.85 14.21
C VAL A 167 -19.86 11.14 13.28
N ALA A 168 -19.46 10.04 12.63
CA ALA A 168 -20.33 9.28 11.72
C ALA A 168 -21.37 8.38 12.43
N LEU A 169 -21.15 8.03 13.71
CA LEU A 169 -21.96 7.06 14.46
C LEU A 169 -23.43 7.44 14.72
N PRO A 170 -23.84 8.70 14.92
CA PRO A 170 -25.25 9.05 15.10
C PRO A 170 -26.09 8.63 13.88
N ARG A 171 -27.17 7.85 14.08
CA ARG A 171 -27.99 7.28 12.98
C ARG A 171 -28.97 8.25 12.33
N THR A 172 -29.40 9.29 13.05
CA THR A 172 -30.39 10.26 12.55
C THR A 172 -29.71 11.57 12.20
N LEU A 173 -30.07 12.12 11.03
CA LEU A 173 -29.54 13.40 10.53
C LEU A 173 -30.11 14.61 11.27
N ASP A 174 -31.09 14.42 12.16
CA ASP A 174 -31.82 15.49 12.82
C ASP A 174 -30.91 16.37 13.70
N ARG A 175 -29.95 15.75 14.42
CA ARG A 175 -28.90 16.49 15.16
C ARG A 175 -27.71 16.89 14.28
N VAL A 176 -27.54 16.22 13.14
CA VAL A 176 -26.44 16.45 12.18
C VAL A 176 -26.72 17.69 11.31
N SER A 177 -27.98 18.08 11.15
CA SER A 177 -28.39 19.31 10.45
C SER A 177 -27.75 20.59 11.02
N SER A 178 -27.70 20.71 12.35
CA SER A 178 -27.05 21.82 13.07
C SER A 178 -25.52 21.77 12.92
N LEU A 179 -24.93 20.57 12.88
CA LEU A 179 -23.51 20.35 12.62
C LEU A 179 -23.13 20.74 11.19
N GLY A 180 -23.99 20.47 10.20
CA GLY A 180 -23.80 20.90 8.81
C GLY A 180 -23.76 22.42 8.67
N LEU A 181 -24.67 23.15 9.36
CA LEU A 181 -24.64 24.61 9.39
C LEU A 181 -23.36 25.15 10.03
N PHE A 182 -22.97 24.56 11.16
CA PHE A 182 -21.71 24.91 11.82
C PHE A 182 -20.51 24.66 10.90
N SER A 183 -20.49 23.53 10.19
CA SER A 183 -19.48 23.18 9.17
C SER A 183 -19.39 24.21 8.05
N ALA A 184 -20.54 24.62 7.50
CA ALA A 184 -20.61 25.65 6.45
C ALA A 184 -20.05 27.00 6.92
N CYS A 185 -20.39 27.41 8.14
CA CYS A 185 -19.94 28.67 8.71
C CYS A 185 -18.42 28.67 8.91
N ILE A 186 -17.85 27.63 9.53
CA ILE A 186 -16.41 27.57 9.81
C ILE A 186 -15.58 27.48 8.53
N ILE A 187 -16.01 26.73 7.51
CA ILE A 187 -15.25 26.66 6.26
C ILE A 187 -15.29 27.97 5.48
N THR A 188 -16.45 28.66 5.49
CA THR A 188 -16.59 29.99 4.89
C THR A 188 -15.71 31.02 5.60
N ILE A 189 -15.71 31.01 6.94
CA ILE A 189 -14.83 31.89 7.75
C ILE A 189 -13.37 31.58 7.46
N SER A 190 -12.98 30.31 7.38
CA SER A 190 -11.61 29.91 7.02
C SER A 190 -11.21 30.45 5.65
N GLY A 191 -12.10 30.34 4.65
CA GLY A 191 -11.91 30.94 3.32
C GLY A 191 -11.72 32.44 3.34
N LEU A 192 -12.56 33.17 4.09
CA LEU A 192 -12.44 34.63 4.24
C LEU A 192 -11.12 35.01 4.90
N VAL A 193 -10.72 34.31 5.97
CA VAL A 193 -9.44 34.53 6.64
C VAL A 193 -8.26 34.20 5.72
N ALA A 194 -8.38 33.15 4.89
CA ALA A 194 -7.38 32.81 3.89
C ALA A 194 -7.23 33.90 2.84
N MET A 195 -8.34 34.46 2.34
CA MET A 195 -8.31 35.58 1.39
C MET A 195 -7.70 36.84 2.00
N ILE A 196 -8.02 37.15 3.25
CA ILE A 196 -7.40 38.28 3.98
C ILE A 196 -5.90 38.05 4.16
N GLY A 197 -5.51 36.85 4.60
CA GLY A 197 -4.10 36.49 4.78
C GLY A 197 -3.30 36.55 3.49
N ALA A 198 -3.87 36.06 2.38
CA ALA A 198 -3.28 36.15 1.05
C ALA A 198 -3.16 37.61 0.56
N GLY A 199 -4.21 38.41 0.75
CA GLY A 199 -4.23 39.82 0.34
C GLY A 199 -3.25 40.68 1.13
N ALA A 200 -3.08 40.39 2.43
CA ALA A 200 -2.13 41.09 3.30
C ALA A 200 -0.67 40.67 3.06
N ASN A 201 -0.42 39.52 2.43
CA ASN A 201 0.92 38.98 2.18
C ASN A 201 1.09 38.58 0.71
N PRO A 202 1.14 39.55 -0.21
CA PRO A 202 1.30 39.26 -1.64
C PRO A 202 2.68 38.63 -1.92
N VAL A 203 2.70 37.62 -2.78
CA VAL A 203 3.95 36.96 -3.22
C VAL A 203 4.79 37.95 -4.03
N PRO A 204 6.09 38.15 -3.70
CA PRO A 204 7.00 38.94 -4.51
C PRO A 204 7.08 38.36 -5.93
N ASP A 205 7.10 39.22 -6.96
CA ASP A 205 7.14 38.82 -8.38
C ASP A 205 5.91 38.05 -8.90
N ARG A 206 4.71 38.31 -8.34
CA ARG A 206 3.47 37.71 -8.86
C ARG A 206 3.27 38.03 -10.35
N VAL A 207 3.15 36.99 -11.18
CA VAL A 207 2.81 37.14 -12.60
C VAL A 207 1.35 36.77 -12.80
N LEU A 208 0.54 37.76 -13.19
CA LEU A 208 -0.85 37.54 -13.57
C LEU A 208 -0.91 37.08 -15.02
N SER A 209 -0.89 35.76 -15.22
CA SER A 209 -1.05 35.16 -16.54
C SER A 209 -2.53 35.02 -16.89
N ALA A 210 -2.99 35.77 -17.89
CA ALA A 210 -4.34 35.63 -18.41
C ALA A 210 -4.59 34.22 -18.99
N VAL A 211 -3.57 33.66 -19.65
CA VAL A 211 -3.54 32.31 -20.21
C VAL A 211 -2.16 31.70 -19.92
N VAL A 212 -2.12 30.44 -19.52
CA VAL A 212 -0.88 29.67 -19.33
C VAL A 212 -0.86 28.53 -20.35
N SER A 213 0.20 28.45 -21.16
CA SER A 213 0.38 27.33 -22.08
C SER A 213 0.72 26.07 -21.30
N THR A 214 -0.20 25.11 -21.26
CA THR A 214 -0.02 23.84 -20.55
C THR A 214 -0.30 22.64 -21.44
N SER A 215 0.25 21.49 -21.04
CA SER A 215 -0.05 20.23 -21.72
C SER A 215 -1.52 19.87 -21.52
N PHE A 216 -2.08 19.08 -22.45
CA PHE A 216 -3.43 18.56 -22.31
C PHE A 216 -3.65 17.85 -20.96
N TYR A 217 -2.64 17.13 -20.45
CA TYR A 217 -2.72 16.38 -19.20
C TYR A 217 -2.86 17.30 -17.98
N GLN A 218 -1.99 18.30 -17.87
CA GLN A 218 -2.03 19.26 -16.78
C GLN A 218 -3.31 20.10 -16.83
N ALA A 219 -3.71 20.53 -18.02
CA ALA A 219 -4.95 21.28 -18.22
C ALA A 219 -6.19 20.46 -17.85
N PHE A 220 -6.23 19.17 -18.21
CA PHE A 220 -7.38 18.31 -17.93
C PHE A 220 -7.45 17.89 -16.46
N LEU A 221 -6.32 17.65 -15.79
CA LEU A 221 -6.28 17.43 -14.35
C LEU A 221 -6.79 18.67 -13.60
N ALA A 222 -6.36 19.86 -14.02
CA ALA A 222 -6.89 21.12 -13.51
C ALA A 222 -8.40 21.28 -13.72
N ILE A 223 -8.96 20.77 -14.84
CA ILE A 223 -10.41 20.72 -15.10
C ILE A 223 -11.15 19.78 -14.14
N THR A 224 -10.52 18.67 -13.70
CA THR A 224 -11.17 17.75 -12.76
C THR A 224 -11.44 18.36 -11.38
N ASN A 225 -10.67 19.39 -10.99
CA ASN A 225 -10.86 20.09 -9.72
C ASN A 225 -12.22 20.85 -9.67
N PRO A 226 -12.58 21.74 -10.63
CA PRO A 226 -13.94 22.28 -10.73
C PRO A 226 -15.04 21.23 -10.88
N VAL A 227 -14.79 20.15 -11.63
CA VAL A 227 -15.76 19.05 -11.81
C VAL A 227 -16.09 18.37 -10.48
N PHE A 228 -15.08 18.16 -9.62
CA PHE A 228 -15.29 17.65 -8.26
C PHE A 228 -15.95 18.68 -7.35
N ALA A 229 -15.45 19.92 -7.37
CA ALA A 229 -15.91 21.00 -6.51
C ALA A 229 -17.40 21.31 -6.71
N LEU A 230 -17.95 21.00 -7.89
CA LEU A 230 -19.35 21.25 -8.26
C LEU A 230 -20.15 19.93 -8.44
N GLY A 231 -19.67 18.80 -7.90
CA GLY A 231 -20.24 17.47 -8.11
C GLY A 231 -21.47 17.12 -7.24
N HIS A 232 -22.54 16.56 -7.85
CA HIS A 232 -23.87 16.35 -7.24
C HIS A 232 -24.20 14.89 -6.87
N PHE A 233 -23.45 14.23 -5.98
CA PHE A 233 -23.72 12.81 -5.66
C PHE A 233 -24.65 12.53 -4.49
N MET A 234 -24.74 13.44 -3.52
CA MET A 234 -25.68 13.32 -2.39
C MET A 234 -27.06 13.92 -2.70
N PHE A 235 -27.27 14.39 -3.93
CA PHE A 235 -28.42 15.19 -4.33
C PHE A 235 -29.76 14.46 -4.10
N PHE A 236 -29.89 13.20 -4.55
CA PHE A 236 -31.13 12.43 -4.35
C PHE A 236 -31.40 12.10 -2.88
N ILE A 237 -30.35 11.76 -2.11
CA ILE A 237 -30.48 11.38 -0.70
C ILE A 237 -30.93 12.58 0.12
N LEU A 238 -30.36 13.77 -0.14
CA LEU A 238 -30.69 14.99 0.60
C LEU A 238 -32.01 15.64 0.13
N ILE A 239 -32.35 15.58 -1.17
CA ILE A 239 -33.63 16.07 -1.71
C ILE A 239 -34.80 15.19 -1.28
N SER A 240 -34.58 13.87 -1.17
CA SER A 240 -35.60 12.93 -0.69
C SER A 240 -36.02 13.17 0.76
N GLU A 241 -35.23 13.96 1.51
CA GLU A 241 -35.48 14.36 2.89
C GLU A 241 -36.00 15.83 2.99
N MET A 242 -36.26 16.51 1.86
CA MET A 242 -36.79 17.89 1.81
C MET A 242 -38.33 17.95 1.92
N ARG A 243 -38.85 18.95 2.65
CA ARG A 243 -40.30 19.27 2.65
C ARG A 243 -40.82 19.86 1.32
N ARG A 244 -39.99 20.59 0.57
CA ARG A 244 -40.32 21.22 -0.74
C ARG A 244 -39.08 21.23 -1.67
N PRO A 245 -39.04 20.38 -2.70
CA PRO A 245 -37.84 20.19 -3.55
C PRO A 245 -37.43 21.38 -4.44
N GLU A 246 -38.31 22.36 -4.69
CA GLU A 246 -38.10 23.42 -5.70
C GLU A 246 -37.09 24.54 -5.35
N ASP A 247 -36.54 24.62 -4.14
CA ASP A 247 -35.75 25.77 -3.65
C ASP A 247 -34.21 25.67 -3.82
N ALA A 248 -33.66 24.63 -4.44
CA ALA A 248 -32.23 24.27 -4.42
C ALA A 248 -31.23 25.20 -5.15
N MET A 249 -31.68 26.22 -5.90
CA MET A 249 -30.87 26.90 -6.95
C MET A 249 -30.07 28.17 -6.56
N LYS A 250 -29.81 28.49 -5.27
CA LYS A 250 -29.50 29.89 -4.84
C LYS A 250 -28.06 30.24 -4.36
N SER A 251 -26.96 29.53 -4.68
CA SER A 251 -25.66 29.78 -3.98
C SER A 251 -24.35 29.59 -4.79
N CYS A 252 -23.55 30.65 -5.07
CA CYS A 252 -22.10 30.60 -5.45
C CYS A 252 -21.40 31.99 -5.58
N ALA A 253 -20.15 32.19 -5.07
CA ALA A 253 -19.13 33.21 -5.48
C ALA A 253 -17.70 33.01 -4.87
N TYR A 254 -16.58 33.31 -5.59
CA TYR A 254 -15.15 33.18 -5.15
C TYR A 254 -14.13 34.17 -5.82
N VAL A 255 -12.93 34.40 -5.22
CA VAL A 255 -11.81 35.31 -5.67
C VAL A 255 -10.40 34.63 -5.63
N PHE A 256 -9.43 35.06 -6.46
CA PHE A 256 -8.13 34.39 -6.80
C PHE A 256 -6.84 35.05 -6.24
N VAL A 257 -5.76 34.25 -6.04
CA VAL A 257 -4.51 34.60 -5.31
C VAL A 257 -3.19 34.59 -6.14
N GLY A 258 -3.05 33.85 -7.25
CA GLY A 258 -1.83 33.88 -8.08
C GLY A 258 -1.44 32.55 -8.77
N ASN A 259 -0.32 32.53 -9.53
CA ASN A 259 0.10 31.42 -10.40
C ASN A 259 0.97 30.31 -9.72
N THR A 260 1.36 30.48 -8.45
CA THR A 260 2.17 29.50 -7.68
C THR A 260 1.38 28.81 -6.56
N VAL A 261 0.05 28.79 -6.67
CA VAL A 261 -0.83 28.32 -5.60
C VAL A 261 -0.77 26.80 -5.43
N ALA A 262 -0.50 26.35 -4.21
CA ALA A 262 -0.53 24.96 -3.79
C ALA A 262 -1.98 24.41 -3.70
N SER A 263 -2.11 23.08 -3.67
CA SER A 263 -3.40 22.39 -3.46
C SER A 263 -3.25 21.39 -2.30
N PRO A 264 -3.94 21.58 -1.16
CA PRO A 264 -4.86 22.68 -0.80
C PRO A 264 -4.28 24.09 -0.80
N ALA A 265 -5.10 25.08 -1.18
CA ALA A 265 -4.71 26.49 -1.27
C ALA A 265 -4.17 27.10 0.04
N LEU A 266 -4.58 26.58 1.21
CA LEU A 266 -4.14 27.07 2.53
C LEU A 266 -2.63 26.90 2.77
N PHE A 267 -1.96 26.01 2.05
CA PHE A 267 -0.50 25.87 2.08
C PHE A 267 0.23 27.03 1.41
N SER A 268 -0.46 27.83 0.60
CA SER A 268 0.13 28.99 -0.09
C SER A 268 0.22 30.22 0.82
N LEU A 269 -0.34 30.16 2.03
CA LEU A 269 -0.33 31.25 3.00
C LEU A 269 0.95 31.23 3.84
N PRO A 270 1.40 32.38 4.37
CA PRO A 270 2.47 32.40 5.36
C PRO A 270 2.13 31.54 6.58
N PRO A 271 3.12 30.99 7.32
CA PRO A 271 2.90 29.95 8.32
C PRO A 271 1.85 30.29 9.39
N VAL A 272 1.77 31.54 9.84
CA VAL A 272 0.78 31.97 10.84
C VAL A 272 -0.64 31.94 10.25
N TRP A 273 -0.83 32.51 9.06
CA TRP A 273 -2.13 32.53 8.36
C TRP A 273 -2.57 31.12 7.95
N SER A 274 -1.63 30.27 7.52
CA SER A 274 -1.90 28.86 7.21
C SER A 274 -2.39 28.11 8.45
N LYS A 275 -1.74 28.28 9.61
CA LYS A 275 -2.18 27.66 10.87
C LYS A 275 -3.56 28.14 11.32
N VAL A 276 -3.84 29.44 11.25
CA VAL A 276 -5.15 29.98 11.65
C VAL A 276 -6.26 29.42 10.75
N THR A 277 -6.06 29.41 9.43
CA THR A 277 -7.06 28.93 8.47
C THR A 277 -7.29 27.43 8.57
N PHE A 278 -6.23 26.61 8.67
CA PHE A 278 -6.36 25.18 8.94
C PHE A 278 -7.00 24.89 10.30
N GLY A 279 -6.69 25.69 11.33
CA GLY A 279 -7.30 25.57 12.65
C GLY A 279 -8.80 25.83 12.67
N ILE A 280 -9.29 26.73 11.80
CA ILE A 280 -10.73 26.96 11.62
C ILE A 280 -11.36 25.87 10.74
N ALA A 281 -10.68 25.47 9.66
CA ALA A 281 -11.21 24.50 8.69
C ALA A 281 -11.28 23.06 9.22
N ILE A 282 -10.46 22.69 10.21
CA ILE A 282 -10.37 21.33 10.74
C ILE A 282 -11.72 20.77 11.25
N GLY A 283 -12.58 21.64 11.79
CA GLY A 283 -13.92 21.24 12.23
C GLY A 283 -14.81 20.86 11.05
N ASN A 284 -14.65 21.50 9.90
CA ASN A 284 -15.43 21.19 8.71
C ASN A 284 -14.97 19.85 8.11
N PHE A 285 -13.65 19.63 7.99
CA PHE A 285 -13.12 18.36 7.48
C PHE A 285 -13.64 17.17 8.31
N LEU A 286 -13.74 17.35 9.63
CA LEU A 286 -14.24 16.33 10.53
C LEU A 286 -15.73 16.03 10.30
N ILE A 287 -16.55 17.07 10.16
CA ILE A 287 -18.01 16.93 9.98
C ILE A 287 -18.35 16.40 8.59
N ALA A 288 -17.74 16.94 7.54
CA ALA A 288 -17.92 16.51 6.15
C ALA A 288 -17.47 15.04 5.97
N GLY A 289 -16.31 14.66 6.53
CA GLY A 289 -15.85 13.26 6.50
C GLY A 289 -16.82 12.31 7.22
N GLY A 290 -17.43 12.77 8.31
CA GLY A 290 -18.45 12.03 9.04
C GLY A 290 -19.73 11.85 8.21
N LEU A 291 -20.17 12.90 7.50
CA LEU A 291 -21.34 12.88 6.63
C LEU A 291 -21.17 11.94 5.43
N TYR A 292 -20.00 11.93 4.79
CA TYR A 292 -19.72 11.01 3.69
C TYR A 292 -19.69 9.55 4.12
N SER A 293 -18.97 9.23 5.20
CA SER A 293 -18.90 7.87 5.73
C SER A 293 -20.25 7.38 6.26
N HIS A 294 -21.04 8.27 6.87
CA HIS A 294 -22.42 8.01 7.24
C HIS A 294 -23.29 7.71 6.02
N THR A 295 -23.15 8.47 4.93
CA THR A 295 -23.91 8.25 3.68
C THR A 295 -23.60 6.87 3.08
N ALA A 296 -22.32 6.50 3.00
CA ALA A 296 -21.91 5.17 2.54
C ALA A 296 -22.54 4.05 3.39
N ALA A 297 -22.50 4.19 4.72
CA ALA A 297 -23.10 3.24 5.65
C ALA A 297 -24.63 3.17 5.52
N LYS A 298 -25.32 4.32 5.39
CA LYS A 298 -26.79 4.41 5.28
C LYS A 298 -27.32 3.71 4.04
N VAL A 299 -26.66 3.86 2.89
CA VAL A 299 -27.07 3.17 1.65
C VAL A 299 -27.08 1.66 1.83
N VAL A 300 -26.02 1.09 2.42
CA VAL A 300 -25.92 -0.35 2.69
C VAL A 300 -26.90 -0.79 3.77
N PHE A 301 -27.01 -0.05 4.87
CA PHE A 301 -27.88 -0.38 5.99
C PHE A 301 -29.35 -0.44 5.57
N ILE A 302 -29.84 0.57 4.84
CA ILE A 302 -31.21 0.61 4.34
C ILE A 302 -31.47 -0.50 3.31
N ARG A 303 -30.47 -0.89 2.50
CA ARG A 303 -30.64 -1.98 1.52
C ARG A 303 -30.98 -3.31 2.20
N TYR A 304 -30.29 -3.65 3.28
CA TYR A 304 -30.46 -4.94 3.98
C TYR A 304 -31.57 -4.93 5.02
N PHE A 305 -31.77 -3.82 5.73
CA PHE A 305 -32.73 -3.73 6.84
C PHE A 305 -34.05 -3.05 6.47
N ARG A 306 -34.29 -2.76 5.18
CA ARG A 306 -35.55 -2.16 4.71
C ARG A 306 -36.75 -2.93 5.25
N ASN A 307 -37.76 -2.21 5.73
CA ASN A 307 -38.99 -2.77 6.29
C ASN A 307 -38.81 -3.65 7.53
N THR A 308 -37.66 -3.58 8.22
CA THR A 308 -37.44 -4.30 9.49
C THR A 308 -37.49 -3.35 10.68
N ARG A 309 -37.72 -3.90 11.89
CA ARG A 309 -37.67 -3.13 13.16
C ARG A 309 -36.30 -2.48 13.45
N HIS A 310 -35.23 -2.95 12.80
CA HIS A 310 -33.86 -2.48 13.05
C HIS A 310 -33.59 -1.07 12.53
N VAL A 311 -34.42 -0.60 11.60
CA VAL A 311 -34.38 0.76 11.06
C VAL A 311 -34.97 1.76 12.07
N TYR A 312 -36.11 1.43 12.67
CA TYR A 312 -36.91 2.38 13.46
C TYR A 312 -36.77 2.26 14.98
N LYS A 313 -36.12 1.20 15.50
CA LYS A 313 -35.97 0.97 16.95
C LYS A 313 -34.52 0.71 17.37
N HIS A 314 -34.20 1.07 18.61
CA HIS A 314 -32.92 0.73 19.23
C HIS A 314 -32.79 -0.78 19.46
N THR A 315 -32.16 -1.46 18.50
CA THR A 315 -31.88 -2.90 18.58
C THR A 315 -30.37 -3.15 18.58
N LEU A 316 -29.93 -4.19 19.30
CA LEU A 316 -28.51 -4.57 19.35
C LEU A 316 -27.96 -4.93 17.97
N VAL A 317 -28.70 -5.73 17.20
CA VAL A 317 -28.34 -6.11 15.81
C VAL A 317 -28.20 -4.88 14.92
N GLY A 318 -29.14 -3.92 15.02
CA GLY A 318 -29.06 -2.67 14.28
C GLY A 318 -27.84 -1.84 14.66
N TRP A 319 -27.42 -1.83 15.93
CA TRP A 319 -26.25 -1.05 16.39
C TRP A 319 -24.95 -1.69 15.97
N ILE A 320 -24.84 -3.00 16.10
CA ILE A 320 -23.66 -3.75 15.63
C ILE A 320 -23.50 -3.54 14.13
N ALA A 321 -24.56 -3.79 13.34
CA ALA A 321 -24.49 -3.62 11.89
C ALA A 321 -24.16 -2.17 11.48
N TRP A 322 -24.79 -1.18 12.12
CA TRP A 322 -24.52 0.23 11.84
C TRP A 322 -23.07 0.63 12.14
N THR A 323 -22.59 0.31 13.35
CA THR A 323 -21.23 0.65 13.77
C THR A 323 -20.19 -0.06 12.91
N SER A 324 -20.42 -1.32 12.54
CA SER A 324 -19.54 -2.06 11.62
C SER A 324 -19.49 -1.43 10.23
N LEU A 325 -20.62 -0.93 9.70
CA LEU A 325 -20.66 -0.26 8.40
C LEU A 325 -19.93 1.10 8.42
N CYS A 326 -20.13 1.92 9.46
CA CYS A 326 -19.39 3.16 9.62
C CYS A 326 -17.88 2.91 9.77
N LEU A 327 -17.49 1.91 10.59
CA LEU A 327 -16.09 1.52 10.74
C LEU A 327 -15.48 1.07 9.41
N ALA A 328 -16.19 0.23 8.65
CA ALA A 328 -15.73 -0.22 7.35
C ALA A 328 -15.56 0.94 6.36
N ALA A 329 -16.53 1.86 6.29
CA ALA A 329 -16.45 3.04 5.42
C ALA A 329 -15.23 3.92 5.73
N VAL A 330 -15.01 4.22 7.03
CA VAL A 330 -13.86 5.04 7.46
C VAL A 330 -12.54 4.29 7.30
N ALA A 331 -12.48 2.98 7.56
CA ALA A 331 -11.27 2.18 7.39
C ALA A 331 -10.84 2.09 5.93
N ILE A 332 -11.79 1.88 5.01
CA ILE A 332 -11.50 1.87 3.57
C ILE A 332 -11.05 3.26 3.11
N ALA A 333 -11.72 4.32 3.56
CA ALA A 333 -11.34 5.71 3.27
C ALA A 333 -9.93 6.05 3.80
N TYR A 334 -9.56 5.55 4.97
CA TYR A 334 -8.23 5.70 5.56
C TYR A 334 -7.15 5.03 4.70
N VAL A 335 -7.38 3.77 4.27
CA VAL A 335 -6.47 3.06 3.36
C VAL A 335 -6.33 3.81 2.04
N PHE A 336 -7.43 4.33 1.50
CA PHE A 336 -7.43 5.10 0.26
C PHE A 336 -6.61 6.40 0.40
N ALA A 337 -6.78 7.14 1.50
CA ALA A 337 -6.02 8.36 1.79
C ALA A 337 -4.52 8.11 2.01
N ILE A 338 -4.13 6.96 2.56
CA ILE A 338 -2.70 6.56 2.64
C ILE A 338 -2.14 6.24 1.26
N SER A 339 -2.93 5.55 0.44
CA SER A 339 -2.47 5.04 -0.86
C SER A 339 -2.22 6.17 -1.87
N VAL A 340 -2.99 7.26 -1.79
CA VAL A 340 -2.84 8.44 -2.65
C VAL A 340 -2.76 9.69 -1.76
N PRO A 341 -1.59 10.00 -1.16
CA PRO A 341 -1.43 11.08 -0.18
C PRO A 341 -1.34 12.47 -0.84
N ILE A 342 -1.83 12.62 -2.08
CA ILE A 342 -1.84 13.86 -2.85
C ILE A 342 -3.30 14.27 -3.06
N PHE A 343 -3.67 15.39 -2.45
CA PHE A 343 -5.04 15.89 -2.38
C PHE A 343 -5.71 16.05 -3.75
N SER A 344 -5.03 16.68 -4.72
CA SER A 344 -5.56 16.89 -6.07
C SER A 344 -5.74 15.60 -6.88
N TYR A 345 -4.88 14.59 -6.65
CA TYR A 345 -4.99 13.31 -7.36
C TYR A 345 -6.14 12.47 -6.83
N LEU A 346 -6.29 12.45 -5.50
CA LEU A 346 -7.40 11.77 -4.83
C LEU A 346 -8.75 12.32 -5.32
N ILE A 347 -8.85 13.65 -5.37
CA ILE A 347 -10.01 14.38 -5.88
C ILE A 347 -10.22 14.12 -7.38
N GLY A 348 -9.16 14.19 -8.19
CA GLY A 348 -9.23 13.98 -9.63
C GLY A 348 -9.74 12.60 -10.03
N ILE A 349 -9.30 11.54 -9.34
CA ILE A 349 -9.78 10.16 -9.55
C ILE A 349 -11.28 10.05 -9.23
N ALA A 350 -11.69 10.59 -8.08
CA ALA A 350 -13.08 10.58 -7.64
C ALA A 350 -13.99 11.38 -8.59
N ALA A 351 -13.51 12.53 -9.07
CA ALA A 351 -14.21 13.38 -10.03
C ALA A 351 -14.42 12.67 -11.37
N SER A 352 -13.36 12.03 -11.86
CA SER A 352 -13.34 11.39 -13.17
C SER A 352 -14.25 10.16 -13.20
N LEU A 353 -14.21 9.30 -12.18
CA LEU A 353 -14.97 8.06 -12.18
C LEU A 353 -16.44 8.25 -11.78
N PHE A 354 -16.74 9.26 -10.94
CA PHE A 354 -18.06 9.38 -10.32
C PHE A 354 -18.73 10.73 -10.57
N ALA A 355 -18.07 11.85 -10.28
CA ALA A 355 -18.69 13.16 -10.46
C ALA A 355 -19.05 13.43 -11.93
N SER A 356 -18.23 12.94 -12.87
CA SER A 356 -18.49 12.96 -14.31
C SER A 356 -19.85 12.35 -14.68
N TRP A 357 -20.21 11.22 -14.07
CA TRP A 357 -21.48 10.54 -14.29
C TRP A 357 -22.61 11.14 -13.47
N TYR A 358 -22.45 11.27 -12.16
CA TYR A 358 -23.53 11.73 -11.27
C TYR A 358 -23.96 13.18 -11.52
N THR A 359 -23.03 14.02 -11.98
CA THR A 359 -23.26 15.44 -12.17
C THR A 359 -23.42 15.79 -13.64
N TYR A 360 -22.59 15.21 -14.50
CA TYR A 360 -22.45 15.68 -15.88
C TYR A 360 -22.83 14.63 -16.93
N GLY A 361 -23.34 13.46 -16.54
CA GLY A 361 -23.68 12.37 -17.46
C GLY A 361 -25.10 11.85 -17.30
N ILE A 362 -25.41 11.27 -16.14
CA ILE A 362 -26.62 10.46 -15.92
C ILE A 362 -27.92 11.25 -16.00
N ALA A 363 -27.86 12.56 -15.73
CA ALA A 363 -28.98 13.46 -15.88
C ALA A 363 -29.58 13.43 -17.31
N GLY A 364 -28.74 13.22 -18.32
CA GLY A 364 -29.19 13.04 -19.70
C GLY A 364 -30.06 11.80 -19.88
N PHE A 365 -29.70 10.68 -19.23
CA PHE A 365 -30.51 9.46 -19.25
C PHE A 365 -31.85 9.63 -18.55
N PHE A 366 -31.91 10.38 -17.44
CA PHE A 366 -33.18 10.68 -16.76
C PHE A 366 -34.16 11.42 -17.68
N TRP A 367 -33.68 12.46 -18.39
CA TRP A 367 -34.53 13.18 -19.33
C TRP A 367 -34.98 12.29 -20.49
N ILE A 368 -34.07 11.50 -21.08
CA ILE A 368 -34.38 10.58 -22.19
C ILE A 368 -35.44 9.56 -21.78
N HIS A 369 -35.31 8.96 -20.59
CA HIS A 369 -36.25 8.00 -20.04
C HIS A 369 -37.64 8.65 -19.85
N ASP A 370 -37.73 9.79 -19.17
CA ASP A 370 -39.01 10.46 -18.92
C ASP A 370 -39.64 11.01 -20.21
N ALA A 371 -38.83 11.50 -21.15
CA ALA A 371 -39.30 11.94 -22.44
C ALA A 371 -39.91 10.79 -23.25
N TYR A 372 -39.33 9.59 -23.15
CA TYR A 372 -39.82 8.40 -23.82
C TYR A 372 -41.06 7.80 -23.14
N HIS A 373 -41.02 7.59 -21.83
CA HIS A 373 -42.09 6.89 -21.11
C HIS A 373 -43.26 7.79 -20.68
N LEU A 374 -43.02 9.08 -20.39
CA LEU A 374 -44.05 9.98 -19.83
C LEU A 374 -44.55 11.02 -20.84
N LYS A 375 -43.75 11.40 -21.85
CA LYS A 375 -44.06 12.52 -22.78
C LYS A 375 -44.39 12.09 -24.21
N GLY A 376 -44.73 10.82 -24.43
CA GLY A 376 -45.22 10.32 -25.71
C GLY A 376 -44.14 9.74 -26.64
N GLY A 377 -43.11 9.09 -26.08
CA GLY A 377 -42.15 8.30 -26.84
C GLY A 377 -41.28 9.12 -27.80
N TRP A 378 -40.94 8.51 -28.94
CA TRP A 378 -40.12 9.12 -29.99
C TRP A 378 -40.71 10.43 -30.56
N ALA A 379 -42.00 10.69 -30.38
CA ALA A 379 -42.61 11.96 -30.79
C ALA A 379 -42.15 13.14 -29.91
N SER A 380 -41.86 12.89 -28.63
CA SER A 380 -41.34 13.91 -27.70
C SER A 380 -39.97 14.45 -28.15
N PHE A 381 -39.11 13.57 -28.66
CA PHE A 381 -37.77 13.90 -29.15
C PHE A 381 -37.83 14.87 -30.34
N ARG A 382 -38.81 14.67 -31.23
CA ARG A 382 -39.06 15.57 -32.37
C ARG A 382 -39.69 16.90 -31.97
N LYS A 383 -40.47 16.91 -30.89
CA LYS A 383 -41.12 18.12 -30.34
C LYS A 383 -40.16 19.00 -29.54
N GLN A 384 -39.13 18.41 -28.92
CA GLN A 384 -38.14 19.12 -28.10
C GLN A 384 -36.70 18.81 -28.55
N PRO A 385 -36.33 19.13 -29.81
CA PRO A 385 -35.05 18.72 -30.37
C PRO A 385 -33.85 19.34 -29.63
N ALA A 386 -33.97 20.58 -29.15
CA ALA A 386 -32.93 21.24 -28.38
C ALA A 386 -32.65 20.54 -27.03
N GLN A 387 -33.71 20.14 -26.32
CA GLN A 387 -33.58 19.45 -25.04
C GLN A 387 -33.08 18.01 -25.22
N ALA A 388 -33.50 17.33 -26.30
CA ALA A 388 -32.97 16.02 -26.67
C ALA A 388 -31.48 16.09 -27.02
N ALA A 389 -31.06 17.10 -27.80
CA ALA A 389 -29.66 17.33 -28.11
C ALA A 389 -28.84 17.62 -26.83
N LEU A 390 -29.37 18.43 -25.90
CA LEU A 390 -28.70 18.75 -24.64
C LEU A 390 -28.60 17.53 -23.70
N ALA A 391 -29.62 16.67 -23.67
CA ALA A 391 -29.59 15.43 -22.90
C ALA A 391 -28.55 14.44 -23.46
N VAL A 392 -28.48 14.26 -24.78
CA VAL A 392 -27.46 13.44 -25.43
C VAL A 392 -26.06 14.03 -25.22
N PHE A 393 -25.91 15.35 -25.38
CA PHE A 393 -24.67 16.05 -25.08
C PHE A 393 -24.23 15.83 -23.63
N THR A 394 -25.16 15.85 -22.68
CA THR A 394 -24.86 15.55 -21.27
C THR A 394 -24.26 14.16 -21.12
N VAL A 395 -24.89 13.12 -21.69
CA VAL A 395 -24.33 11.75 -21.62
C VAL A 395 -22.92 11.68 -22.22
N VAL A 396 -22.71 12.30 -23.39
CA VAL A 396 -21.42 12.31 -24.09
C VAL A 396 -20.37 13.10 -23.30
N ALA A 397 -20.73 14.24 -22.71
CA ALA A 397 -19.84 15.05 -21.89
C ALA A 397 -19.40 14.31 -20.63
N GLY A 398 -20.33 13.66 -19.92
CA GLY A 398 -20.00 12.80 -18.77
C GLY A 398 -19.06 11.65 -19.15
N ALA A 399 -19.34 10.96 -20.27
CA ALA A 399 -18.48 9.89 -20.77
C ALA A 399 -17.08 10.40 -21.15
N PHE A 400 -16.99 11.55 -21.81
CA PHE A 400 -15.72 12.17 -22.18
C PHE A 400 -14.91 12.58 -20.94
N ILE A 401 -15.52 13.25 -19.96
CA ILE A 401 -14.87 13.64 -18.71
C ILE A 401 -14.40 12.39 -17.95
N CYS A 402 -15.20 11.31 -17.95
CA CYS A 402 -14.80 10.05 -17.34
C CYS A 402 -13.58 9.43 -18.01
N VAL A 403 -13.60 9.28 -19.34
CA VAL A 403 -12.51 8.63 -20.08
C VAL A 403 -11.25 9.48 -20.03
N ALA A 404 -11.35 10.76 -20.37
CA ALA A 404 -10.21 11.67 -20.39
C ALA A 404 -9.66 11.93 -18.98
N GLY A 405 -10.53 12.09 -17.98
CA GLY A 405 -10.13 12.32 -16.59
C GLY A 405 -9.48 11.09 -15.97
N THR A 406 -9.99 9.89 -16.27
CA THR A 406 -9.36 8.63 -15.82
C THR A 406 -8.03 8.42 -16.51
N PHE A 407 -7.95 8.65 -17.82
CA PHE A 407 -6.70 8.57 -18.58
C PHE A 407 -5.63 9.55 -18.07
N VAL A 408 -6.03 10.78 -17.77
CA VAL A 408 -5.14 11.82 -17.23
C VAL A 408 -4.74 11.52 -15.80
N SER A 409 -5.67 11.09 -14.95
CA SER A 409 -5.37 10.69 -13.56
C SER A 409 -4.40 9.52 -13.53
N ILE A 410 -4.59 8.54 -14.42
CA ILE A 410 -3.66 7.43 -14.66
C ILE A 410 -2.32 7.99 -15.12
N LYS A 411 -2.29 8.86 -16.13
CA LYS A 411 -1.06 9.37 -16.74
C LYS A 411 -0.27 10.37 -15.90
N GLU A 412 -0.90 11.12 -15.01
CA GLU A 412 -0.23 12.09 -14.10
C GLU A 412 0.15 11.43 -12.77
N SER A 413 -0.63 10.46 -12.29
CA SER A 413 -0.16 9.51 -11.26
C SER A 413 0.97 8.62 -11.79
N ALA A 414 1.14 8.61 -13.12
CA ALA A 414 2.14 7.87 -13.84
C ALA A 414 3.22 8.75 -14.45
N ASP A 415 4.32 8.94 -13.72
CA ASP A 415 5.66 9.04 -14.31
C ASP A 415 5.72 8.17 -15.59
N PRO A 416 6.27 8.57 -16.75
CA PRO A 416 6.23 7.79 -18.01
C PRO A 416 6.54 6.28 -17.87
N THR A 417 7.23 5.88 -16.81
CA THR A 417 7.37 4.50 -16.33
C THR A 417 6.05 3.78 -16.01
N THR A 418 5.03 4.44 -15.49
CA THR A 418 3.76 3.90 -14.96
C THR A 418 2.64 3.78 -15.99
N VAL A 419 2.67 4.53 -17.10
CA VAL A 419 1.76 4.32 -18.24
C VAL A 419 2.11 3.01 -18.97
N SER A 420 3.40 2.66 -19.03
CA SER A 420 3.85 1.32 -19.44
C SER A 420 3.25 0.23 -18.52
N TYR A 421 3.23 0.46 -17.20
CA TYR A 421 2.70 -0.49 -16.20
C TYR A 421 1.17 -0.65 -16.19
N ILE A 422 0.40 0.31 -16.71
CA ILE A 422 -1.07 0.26 -16.71
C ILE A 422 -1.64 -0.19 -18.06
N LEU A 423 -0.99 0.17 -19.18
CA LEU A 423 -1.41 -0.30 -20.51
C LEU A 423 -0.87 -1.71 -20.83
N ASN A 424 0.26 -2.09 -20.22
CA ASN A 424 0.74 -3.46 -20.13
C ASN A 424 1.00 -3.79 -18.65
N PRO A 425 -0.03 -4.10 -17.86
CA PRO A 425 0.22 -4.70 -16.56
C PRO A 425 0.82 -6.08 -16.85
N PRO A 426 2.09 -6.38 -16.49
CA PRO A 426 2.43 -7.79 -16.34
C PRO A 426 1.46 -8.31 -15.27
N ALA A 427 0.90 -9.50 -15.45
CA ALA A 427 -0.10 -10.16 -14.60
C ALA A 427 0.41 -10.48 -13.16
N GLN A 428 1.10 -9.53 -12.56
CA GLN A 428 2.31 -9.67 -11.77
C GLN A 428 2.28 -8.62 -10.67
N LEU A 429 1.89 -7.37 -10.98
CA LEU A 429 1.65 -6.33 -9.97
C LEU A 429 0.42 -6.63 -9.10
N ILE A 430 -0.64 -7.20 -9.71
CA ILE A 430 -1.84 -7.65 -8.98
C ILE A 430 -1.52 -8.92 -8.19
N ASP A 431 -0.73 -9.83 -8.75
CA ASP A 431 -0.42 -11.14 -8.17
C ASP A 431 0.59 -11.04 -7.01
N ASP A 432 1.64 -10.22 -7.12
CA ASP A 432 2.67 -10.04 -6.08
C ASP A 432 2.18 -9.19 -4.91
N ALA A 433 1.40 -8.14 -5.18
CA ALA A 433 0.72 -7.38 -4.13
C ALA A 433 -0.34 -8.23 -3.44
N TYR A 434 -1.08 -9.08 -4.16
CA TYR A 434 -2.05 -10.00 -3.57
C TYR A 434 -1.38 -11.12 -2.74
N LYS A 435 -0.30 -11.74 -3.22
CA LYS A 435 0.44 -12.82 -2.53
C LYS A 435 1.17 -12.35 -1.28
N SER A 436 1.87 -11.21 -1.36
CA SER A 436 2.50 -10.62 -0.17
C SER A 436 1.45 -10.16 0.85
N ASN A 437 0.32 -9.63 0.40
CA ASN A 437 -0.82 -9.34 1.28
C ASN A 437 -1.44 -10.60 1.88
N LEU A 438 -1.42 -11.76 1.21
CA LEU A 438 -1.97 -13.00 1.73
C LEU A 438 -1.12 -13.63 2.84
N ILE A 439 0.22 -13.55 2.73
CA ILE A 439 1.14 -13.93 3.82
C ILE A 439 0.90 -13.03 5.05
N ASN A 440 0.80 -11.71 4.84
CA ASN A 440 0.53 -10.76 5.92
C ASN A 440 -0.88 -10.91 6.50
N ALA A 441 -1.89 -11.13 5.66
CA ALA A 441 -3.25 -11.43 6.10
C ALA A 441 -3.30 -12.71 6.93
N THR A 442 -2.52 -13.73 6.56
CA THR A 442 -2.39 -14.96 7.37
C THR A 442 -1.85 -14.64 8.76
N GLN A 443 -0.82 -13.79 8.86
CA GLN A 443 -0.25 -13.37 10.13
C GLN A 443 -1.25 -12.59 10.99
N ILE A 444 -1.96 -11.63 10.40
CA ILE A 444 -2.90 -10.76 11.13
C ILE A 444 -4.19 -11.50 11.51
N LEU A 445 -4.80 -12.23 10.58
CA LEU A 445 -6.11 -12.85 10.78
C LEU A 445 -6.04 -14.17 11.56
N PHE A 446 -4.93 -14.92 11.46
CA PHE A 446 -4.81 -16.26 12.05
C PHE A 446 -3.74 -16.36 13.13
N LEU A 447 -2.56 -15.77 12.94
CA LEU A 447 -1.49 -15.89 13.93
C LEU A 447 -1.66 -14.93 15.11
N LEU A 448 -2.14 -13.71 14.88
CA LEU A 448 -2.35 -12.74 15.95
C LEU A 448 -3.34 -13.23 17.02
N PRO A 449 -4.51 -13.82 16.69
CA PRO A 449 -5.38 -14.43 17.69
C PRO A 449 -4.69 -15.54 18.48
N LEU A 450 -3.89 -16.40 17.83
CA LEU A 450 -3.15 -17.49 18.49
C LEU A 450 -2.09 -16.97 19.47
N ALA A 451 -1.47 -15.82 19.19
CA ALA A 451 -0.50 -15.19 20.07
C ALA A 451 -1.12 -14.64 21.37
N ILE A 452 -2.39 -14.25 21.32
CA ILE A 452 -3.12 -13.68 22.47
C ILE A 452 -3.63 -14.79 23.41
N LEU A 453 -3.94 -15.97 22.86
CA LEU A 453 -4.46 -17.09 23.63
C LEU A 453 -3.38 -17.66 24.59
N PRO A 454 -3.66 -17.81 25.90
CA PRO A 454 -2.67 -18.20 26.90
C PRO A 454 -2.40 -19.71 26.97
N PHE A 455 -2.70 -20.47 25.90
CA PHE A 455 -2.59 -21.93 25.91
C PHE A 455 -1.27 -22.42 25.29
N ALA A 456 -0.72 -23.53 25.79
CA ALA A 456 0.52 -24.09 25.25
C ALA A 456 0.37 -24.55 23.78
N TRP A 457 -0.80 -25.04 23.38
CA TRP A 457 -1.06 -25.45 22.01
C TRP A 457 -1.14 -24.23 21.06
N SER A 458 -1.70 -23.10 21.50
CA SER A 458 -1.81 -21.89 20.67
C SER A 458 -0.44 -21.28 20.42
N SER A 459 0.43 -21.26 21.44
CA SER A 459 1.82 -20.84 21.29
C SER A 459 2.60 -21.72 20.31
N ARG A 460 2.42 -23.05 20.35
CA ARG A 460 3.06 -23.97 19.38
C ARG A 460 2.58 -23.74 17.95
N LEU A 461 1.26 -23.54 17.76
CA LEU A 461 0.68 -23.25 16.44
C LEU A 461 1.13 -21.88 15.93
N TYR A 462 1.19 -20.87 16.80
CA TYR A 462 1.73 -19.56 16.45
C TYR A 462 3.18 -19.66 15.94
N SER A 463 4.06 -20.33 16.68
CA SER A 463 5.45 -20.52 16.27
C SER A 463 5.57 -21.32 14.96
N ALA A 464 4.72 -22.33 14.75
CA ALA A 464 4.67 -23.07 13.50
C ALA A 464 4.20 -22.20 12.32
N GLY A 465 3.16 -21.38 12.52
CA GLY A 465 2.66 -20.46 11.50
C GLY A 465 3.67 -19.36 11.15
N VAL A 466 4.42 -18.85 12.14
CA VAL A 466 5.51 -17.90 11.89
C VAL A 466 6.59 -18.52 11.00
N ARG A 467 7.00 -19.77 11.28
CA ARG A 467 7.96 -20.48 10.41
C ARG A 467 7.41 -20.74 9.01
N TYR A 468 6.15 -21.17 8.91
CA TYR A 468 5.49 -21.38 7.63
C TYR A 468 5.49 -20.10 6.80
N THR A 469 5.08 -18.97 7.39
CA THR A 469 5.04 -17.68 6.68
C THR A 469 6.44 -17.19 6.28
N LYS A 470 7.49 -17.44 7.08
CA LYS A 470 8.89 -17.22 6.66
C LYS A 470 9.27 -18.07 5.44
N SER A 471 8.88 -19.35 5.46
CA SER A 471 9.13 -20.26 4.35
C SER A 471 8.43 -19.78 3.08
N SER A 472 7.13 -19.47 3.17
CA SER A 472 6.33 -18.87 2.10
C SER A 472 6.96 -17.59 1.55
N PHE A 473 7.46 -16.70 2.41
CA PHE A 473 8.09 -15.47 1.98
C PHE A 473 9.38 -15.72 1.20
N CYS A 474 10.23 -16.65 1.63
CA CYS A 474 11.43 -17.02 0.86
C CYS A 474 11.07 -17.68 -0.49
N CYS A 475 10.09 -18.58 -0.51
CA CYS A 475 9.58 -19.16 -1.76
C CYS A 475 9.05 -18.08 -2.70
N LEU A 476 8.36 -17.06 -2.18
CA LEU A 476 7.91 -15.89 -2.96
C LEU A 476 9.10 -15.13 -3.53
N LEU A 477 10.15 -14.86 -2.74
CA LEU A 477 11.36 -14.19 -3.25
C LEU A 477 12.02 -14.97 -4.39
N ILE A 478 12.14 -16.29 -4.25
CA ILE A 478 12.72 -17.14 -5.30
C ILE A 478 11.83 -17.16 -6.54
N LEU A 479 10.52 -17.25 -6.35
CA LEU A 479 9.55 -17.23 -7.45
C LEU A 479 9.59 -15.89 -8.22
N MET A 480 9.69 -14.76 -7.51
CA MET A 480 9.84 -13.44 -8.11
C MET A 480 11.14 -13.35 -8.94
N ASN A 481 12.26 -13.85 -8.42
CA ASN A 481 13.50 -13.93 -9.19
C ASN A 481 13.35 -14.87 -10.40
N GLN A 482 12.72 -16.03 -10.22
CA GLN A 482 12.55 -17.01 -11.30
C GLN A 482 11.70 -16.48 -12.46
N TRP A 483 10.68 -15.68 -12.18
CA TRP A 483 9.75 -15.21 -13.21
C TRP A 483 10.09 -13.84 -13.77
N PHE A 484 10.57 -12.91 -12.94
CA PHE A 484 10.62 -11.49 -13.29
C PHE A 484 12.03 -10.94 -13.35
N ALA A 485 12.93 -11.50 -12.55
CA ALA A 485 14.29 -11.06 -12.42
C ALA A 485 15.28 -12.25 -12.48
N PRO A 486 15.29 -13.06 -13.58
CA PRO A 486 16.06 -14.29 -13.61
C PRO A 486 17.55 -14.03 -13.37
N THR A 487 18.06 -14.59 -12.28
CA THR A 487 19.46 -14.47 -11.88
C THR A 487 19.93 -15.76 -11.20
N LYS A 488 21.23 -15.82 -10.89
CA LYS A 488 21.89 -16.98 -10.30
C LYS A 488 22.88 -16.56 -9.21
N LEU A 489 23.01 -17.39 -8.20
CA LEU A 489 24.08 -17.28 -7.21
C LEU A 489 25.31 -18.00 -7.76
N ILE A 490 26.46 -17.33 -7.72
CA ILE A 490 27.77 -17.93 -8.02
C ILE A 490 28.51 -18.08 -6.70
N ILE A 491 28.64 -19.32 -6.25
CA ILE A 491 29.27 -19.66 -4.98
C ILE A 491 30.73 -20.00 -5.21
N THR A 492 31.60 -19.38 -4.41
CA THR A 492 33.03 -19.70 -4.33
C THR A 492 33.43 -19.83 -2.86
N PHE A 493 34.53 -20.51 -2.59
CA PHE A 493 34.99 -20.80 -1.23
C PHE A 493 36.43 -20.29 -1.04
N GLU A 494 36.73 -19.75 0.14
CA GLU A 494 38.09 -19.40 0.54
C GLU A 494 38.97 -20.65 0.68
N ARG A 495 40.24 -20.57 0.25
CA ARG A 495 41.18 -21.72 0.22
C ARG A 495 42.50 -21.43 0.95
N ASP A 496 42.95 -20.19 0.95
CA ASP A 496 44.30 -19.83 1.42
C ASP A 496 44.27 -19.10 2.78
N GLY A 497 43.20 -18.34 3.03
CA GLY A 497 43.03 -17.49 4.21
C GLY A 497 42.41 -18.15 5.45
N THR A 498 41.94 -17.30 6.36
CA THR A 498 41.18 -17.74 7.55
C THR A 498 39.74 -18.12 7.17
N GLY A 499 39.16 -19.10 7.86
CA GLY A 499 37.84 -19.64 7.52
C GLY A 499 37.79 -20.34 6.15
N ARG A 500 38.93 -20.87 5.70
CA ARG A 500 39.09 -21.62 4.44
C ARG A 500 38.38 -22.97 4.48
N PHE A 501 38.09 -23.49 3.30
CA PHE A 501 37.60 -24.84 3.08
C PHE A 501 38.66 -25.68 2.39
N THR A 502 38.80 -26.93 2.82
CA THR A 502 39.59 -27.95 2.10
C THR A 502 38.85 -28.43 0.85
N ASP A 503 39.58 -29.03 -0.10
CA ASP A 503 38.97 -29.56 -1.33
C ASP A 503 37.96 -30.67 -1.03
N GLU A 504 38.26 -31.53 -0.05
CA GLU A 504 37.37 -32.60 0.41
C GLU A 504 36.09 -32.03 1.05
N GLU A 505 36.20 -30.92 1.79
CA GLU A 505 35.02 -30.25 2.34
C GLU A 505 34.16 -29.61 1.26
N ILE A 506 34.77 -28.96 0.27
CA ILE A 506 34.04 -28.36 -0.85
C ILE A 506 33.28 -29.44 -1.63
N GLU A 507 33.92 -30.58 -1.90
CA GLU A 507 33.27 -31.71 -2.58
C GLU A 507 32.08 -32.26 -1.78
N ARG A 508 32.21 -32.35 -0.46
CA ARG A 508 31.09 -32.75 0.43
C ARG A 508 29.98 -31.72 0.48
N ILE A 509 30.30 -30.42 0.53
CA ILE A 509 29.33 -29.34 0.67
C ILE A 509 28.53 -29.15 -0.61
N VAL A 510 29.15 -29.27 -1.78
CA VAL A 510 28.48 -29.00 -3.05
C VAL A 510 27.67 -30.20 -3.51
N VAL A 511 26.35 -30.16 -3.27
CA VAL A 511 25.44 -31.24 -3.67
C VAL A 511 24.99 -31.02 -5.11
N LYS A 512 25.26 -32.02 -5.97
CA LYS A 512 24.88 -32.02 -7.38
C LYS A 512 23.78 -33.03 -7.66
N ASP A 513 22.94 -32.75 -8.66
CA ASP A 513 21.99 -33.71 -9.22
C ASP A 513 22.66 -34.71 -10.18
N ASP A 514 21.89 -35.68 -10.67
CA ASP A 514 22.36 -36.69 -11.64
C ASP A 514 22.85 -36.08 -12.96
N SER A 515 22.47 -34.83 -13.25
CA SER A 515 22.91 -34.07 -14.43
C SER A 515 24.17 -33.23 -14.15
N GLY A 516 24.72 -33.29 -12.94
CA GLY A 516 25.91 -32.56 -12.52
C GLY A 516 25.67 -31.10 -12.13
N ASN A 517 24.41 -30.63 -12.07
CA ASN A 517 24.07 -29.26 -11.67
C ASN A 517 24.04 -29.15 -10.14
N VAL A 518 24.51 -28.03 -9.60
CA VAL A 518 24.48 -27.78 -8.15
C VAL A 518 23.05 -27.42 -7.72
N VAL A 519 22.50 -28.20 -6.79
CA VAL A 519 21.10 -28.08 -6.32
C VAL A 519 20.97 -27.70 -4.85
N ALA A 520 22.02 -27.95 -4.06
CA ALA A 520 22.06 -27.60 -2.65
C ALA A 520 23.50 -27.43 -2.15
N LEU A 521 23.63 -26.82 -0.97
CA LEU A 521 24.86 -26.74 -0.21
C LEU A 521 24.66 -27.43 1.14
N ASP A 522 25.46 -28.44 1.48
CA ASP A 522 25.45 -29.10 2.78
C ASP A 522 26.32 -28.32 3.79
N LEU A 523 25.92 -27.07 4.04
CA LEU A 523 26.53 -26.21 5.05
C LEU A 523 25.92 -26.48 6.44
N PRO A 524 26.65 -26.17 7.53
CA PRO A 524 26.08 -26.20 8.88
C PRO A 524 24.78 -25.41 8.97
N ASN A 525 23.85 -25.84 9.82
CA ASN A 525 22.50 -25.27 9.91
C ASN A 525 22.31 -24.30 11.10
N ARG A 526 23.35 -24.09 11.93
CA ARG A 526 23.36 -23.17 13.07
C ARG A 526 24.52 -22.18 12.93
N PHE A 527 24.22 -20.99 12.39
CA PHE A 527 25.25 -19.98 12.16
C PHE A 527 24.74 -18.55 12.27
N ILE A 528 25.67 -17.64 12.57
CA ILE A 528 25.50 -16.22 12.32
C ILE A 528 26.04 -15.93 10.93
N LEU A 529 25.27 -15.25 10.09
CA LEU A 529 25.70 -14.79 8.77
C LEU A 529 26.12 -13.32 8.87
N ILE A 530 27.35 -13.05 8.46
CA ILE A 530 27.87 -11.70 8.25
C ILE A 530 28.23 -11.51 6.77
N ALA A 531 28.04 -10.29 6.27
CA ALA A 531 28.37 -9.95 4.89
C ALA A 531 28.68 -8.44 4.75
N ASN A 532 29.36 -8.07 3.67
CA ASN A 532 29.39 -6.67 3.22
C ASN A 532 28.03 -6.25 2.64
N HIS A 533 27.76 -4.94 2.59
CA HIS A 533 26.46 -4.41 2.15
C HIS A 533 26.60 -3.44 0.98
N GLN A 534 26.44 -3.93 -0.25
CA GLN A 534 26.55 -3.13 -1.48
C GLN A 534 25.21 -2.61 -2.00
N VAL A 535 24.12 -3.39 -1.91
CA VAL A 535 22.80 -3.02 -2.46
C VAL A 535 21.68 -3.33 -1.47
N TYR A 536 20.54 -2.64 -1.60
CA TYR A 536 19.38 -2.86 -0.72
C TYR A 536 18.81 -4.29 -0.77
N ALA A 537 19.09 -5.04 -1.85
CA ALA A 537 18.64 -6.42 -2.04
C ALA A 537 19.55 -7.49 -1.39
N ASP A 538 20.70 -7.14 -0.81
CA ASP A 538 21.68 -8.12 -0.29
C ASP A 538 21.05 -9.13 0.68
N TRP A 539 20.23 -8.66 1.60
CA TRP A 539 19.58 -9.51 2.61
C TRP A 539 18.51 -10.42 2.01
N LEU A 540 17.90 -10.03 0.88
CA LEU A 540 16.97 -10.89 0.13
C LEU A 540 17.74 -12.05 -0.48
N TYR A 541 18.85 -11.78 -1.16
CA TYR A 541 19.68 -12.82 -1.76
C TYR A 541 20.31 -13.74 -0.71
N ALA A 542 20.79 -13.18 0.41
CA ALA A 542 21.26 -13.98 1.55
C ALA A 542 20.15 -14.88 2.12
N TRP A 543 18.89 -14.41 2.18
CA TRP A 543 17.77 -15.27 2.56
C TRP A 543 17.53 -16.36 1.52
N THR A 544 17.55 -16.05 0.22
CA THR A 544 17.40 -17.09 -0.82
C THR A 544 18.51 -18.15 -0.77
N LEU A 545 19.74 -17.81 -0.36
CA LEU A 545 20.81 -18.79 -0.15
C LEU A 545 20.41 -19.86 0.88
N THR A 546 19.74 -19.47 1.97
CA THR A 546 19.30 -20.41 3.02
C THR A 546 18.26 -21.42 2.54
N TYR A 547 17.56 -21.15 1.43
CA TYR A 547 16.69 -22.15 0.79
C TYR A 547 17.50 -23.28 0.14
N TYR A 548 18.70 -22.98 -0.35
CA TYR A 548 19.60 -23.97 -0.95
C TYR A 548 20.47 -24.71 0.07
N ILE A 549 20.49 -24.29 1.34
CA ILE A 549 21.26 -24.97 2.39
C ILE A 549 20.50 -26.19 2.91
N GLY A 550 21.06 -27.39 2.71
CA GLY A 550 20.45 -28.67 3.06
C GLY A 550 19.26 -29.08 2.16
N ASN A 551 18.83 -30.33 2.29
CA ASN A 551 17.81 -30.95 1.42
C ASN A 551 16.41 -30.33 1.53
N HIS A 552 16.09 -29.69 2.66
CA HIS A 552 14.79 -29.04 2.88
C HIS A 552 14.88 -27.51 2.95
N GLY A 553 16.11 -26.95 2.87
CA GLY A 553 16.33 -25.54 3.17
C GLY A 553 16.24 -25.26 4.68
N ILE A 554 16.83 -24.15 5.11
CA ILE A 554 16.77 -23.65 6.50
C ILE A 554 16.17 -22.24 6.58
N HIS A 555 15.53 -21.81 5.49
CA HIS A 555 14.99 -20.48 5.26
C HIS A 555 13.78 -20.10 6.15
N ASP A 556 13.18 -21.08 6.85
CA ASP A 556 12.12 -20.87 7.84
C ASP A 556 12.66 -20.46 9.23
N SER A 557 13.98 -20.58 9.43
CA SER A 557 14.68 -20.39 10.71
C SER A 557 15.59 -19.16 10.71
N VAL A 558 15.31 -18.21 9.81
CA VAL A 558 16.06 -16.97 9.61
C VAL A 558 15.57 -15.86 10.56
N TYR A 559 16.50 -15.15 11.17
CA TYR A 559 16.30 -13.98 12.01
C TYR A 559 17.25 -12.88 11.54
N ILE A 560 16.79 -11.62 11.52
CA ILE A 560 17.56 -10.52 10.93
C ILE A 560 17.63 -9.35 11.91
N ALA A 561 18.81 -8.74 12.05
CA ALA A 561 18.98 -7.44 12.69
C ALA A 561 18.71 -6.30 11.69
N LEU A 562 17.77 -5.42 12.03
CA LEU A 562 17.26 -4.38 11.12
C LEU A 562 17.25 -3.00 11.80
N LYS A 563 17.21 -1.93 10.99
CA LYS A 563 17.05 -0.56 11.49
C LYS A 563 15.71 -0.39 12.20
N LYS A 564 15.71 0.18 13.42
CA LYS A 564 14.52 0.32 14.27
C LYS A 564 13.36 1.08 13.65
N SER A 565 13.62 1.99 12.71
CA SER A 565 12.55 2.69 11.98
C SER A 565 11.72 1.76 11.10
N LEU A 566 12.26 0.62 10.65
CA LEU A 566 11.58 -0.32 9.76
C LEU A 566 10.42 -1.07 10.43
N GLN A 567 10.40 -1.16 11.77
CA GLN A 567 9.29 -1.78 12.49
C GLN A 567 7.95 -1.03 12.29
N TRP A 568 8.03 0.22 11.85
CA TRP A 568 6.89 1.11 11.65
C TRP A 568 6.40 1.16 10.20
N LEU A 569 7.03 0.43 9.28
CA LEU A 569 6.50 0.32 7.92
C LEU A 569 5.12 -0.34 7.94
N PRO A 570 4.09 0.23 7.29
CA PRO A 570 2.76 -0.40 7.21
C PRO A 570 2.86 -1.79 6.60
N ILE A 571 2.11 -2.75 7.15
CA ILE A 571 2.08 -4.17 6.73
C ILE A 571 3.44 -4.88 6.95
N LEU A 572 4.49 -4.49 6.23
CA LEU A 572 5.83 -5.08 6.28
C LEU A 572 6.49 -4.99 7.66
N GLY A 573 6.33 -3.87 8.37
CA GLY A 573 6.84 -3.67 9.72
C GLY A 573 6.23 -4.67 10.71
N TRP A 574 4.92 -4.91 10.60
CA TRP A 574 4.23 -5.94 11.38
C TRP A 574 4.70 -7.34 11.01
N ALA A 575 4.87 -7.64 9.72
CA ALA A 575 5.41 -8.90 9.24
C ALA A 575 6.78 -9.23 9.89
N MET A 576 7.68 -8.24 9.86
CA MET A 576 9.02 -8.36 10.45
C MET A 576 8.96 -8.56 11.98
N ARG A 577 7.96 -8.00 12.66
CA ARG A 577 7.72 -8.24 14.08
C ARG A 577 7.22 -9.65 14.35
N PHE A 578 6.29 -10.19 13.56
CA PHE A 578 5.86 -11.60 13.65
C PHE A 578 7.04 -12.57 13.46
N TYR A 579 7.98 -12.22 12.58
CA TYR A 579 9.20 -12.99 12.35
C TYR A 579 10.23 -12.95 13.48
N ASN A 580 9.97 -12.19 14.54
CA ASN A 580 10.90 -11.96 15.65
C ASN A 580 12.24 -11.40 15.18
N PHE A 581 12.22 -10.51 14.18
CA PHE A 581 13.42 -9.76 13.79
C PHE A 581 13.80 -8.74 14.87
N ILE A 582 15.10 -8.46 14.97
CA ILE A 582 15.64 -7.58 16.02
C ILE A 582 15.81 -6.17 15.45
N PHE A 583 15.11 -5.21 16.03
CA PHE A 583 15.11 -3.81 15.59
C PHE A 583 16.09 -2.97 16.41
N LEU A 584 17.12 -2.41 15.78
CA LEU A 584 18.21 -1.67 16.42
C LEU A 584 18.20 -0.18 16.05
N ALA A 585 18.32 0.70 17.03
CA ALA A 585 18.42 2.15 16.88
C ALA A 585 19.80 2.62 16.39
N ARG A 586 20.76 1.70 16.23
CA ARG A 586 22.18 1.96 15.93
C ARG A 586 22.86 2.74 17.06
N SER A 587 22.45 2.49 18.30
CA SER A 587 23.06 3.08 19.50
C SER A 587 23.09 2.06 20.61
N TRP A 588 24.31 1.69 21.02
CA TRP A 588 24.55 0.68 22.04
C TRP A 588 23.79 0.94 23.34
N VAL A 589 23.74 2.20 23.77
CA VAL A 589 23.06 2.63 25.00
C VAL A 589 21.57 2.27 24.99
N TYR A 590 20.90 2.47 23.84
CA TYR A 590 19.48 2.17 23.67
C TYR A 590 19.22 0.70 23.35
N ASP A 591 20.12 0.07 22.60
CA ASP A 591 19.89 -1.25 22.01
C ASP A 591 20.30 -2.40 22.94
N ARG A 592 21.26 -2.20 23.86
CA ARG A 592 21.85 -3.27 24.70
C ARG A 592 20.82 -4.14 25.43
N VAL A 593 19.81 -3.52 26.07
CA VAL A 593 18.80 -4.23 26.88
C VAL A 593 17.83 -5.02 25.97
N GLN A 594 17.43 -4.41 24.86
CA GLN A 594 16.53 -5.05 23.92
C GLN A 594 17.23 -6.21 23.21
N LEU A 595 18.47 -6.01 22.76
CA LEU A 595 19.27 -7.01 22.09
C LEU A 595 19.54 -8.21 23.00
N SER A 596 19.94 -7.98 24.26
CA SER A 596 20.19 -9.07 25.23
C SER A 596 18.94 -9.92 25.48
N THR A 597 17.79 -9.28 25.64
CA THR A 597 16.51 -9.97 25.87
C THR A 597 16.13 -10.85 24.69
N HIS A 598 16.23 -10.32 23.46
CA HIS A 598 15.91 -11.09 22.25
C HIS A 598 16.89 -12.24 22.02
N LEU A 599 18.20 -12.01 22.17
CA LEU A 599 19.21 -13.05 22.00
C LEU A 599 19.08 -14.17 23.05
N ALA A 600 18.77 -13.82 24.30
CA ALA A 600 18.51 -14.82 25.34
C ALA A 600 17.27 -15.66 25.04
N ALA A 601 16.22 -15.06 24.46
CA ALA A 601 15.04 -15.79 24.00
C ALA A 601 15.36 -16.71 22.82
N LEU A 602 16.05 -16.20 21.80
CA LEU A 602 16.46 -16.95 20.62
C LEU A 602 17.41 -18.11 20.96
N GLY A 603 18.42 -17.86 21.79
CA GLY A 603 19.35 -18.92 22.24
C GLY A 603 18.65 -20.02 23.02
N LYS A 604 17.64 -19.68 23.84
CA LYS A 604 16.82 -20.67 24.56
C LYS A 604 15.95 -21.51 23.63
N ILE A 605 15.45 -20.91 22.55
CA ILE A 605 14.70 -21.62 21.51
C ILE A 605 15.63 -22.57 20.75
N ALA A 606 16.80 -22.10 20.34
CA ALA A 606 17.79 -22.91 19.63
C ALA A 606 18.27 -24.12 20.46
N GLU A 607 18.56 -23.91 21.75
CA GLU A 607 18.97 -24.95 22.69
C GLU A 607 17.89 -26.02 22.88
N ARG A 608 16.63 -25.60 23.04
CA ARG A 608 15.49 -26.51 23.30
C ARG A 608 15.01 -27.26 22.08
N GLU A 609 14.93 -26.59 20.93
CA GLU A 609 14.33 -27.15 19.73
C GLU A 609 15.34 -27.96 18.90
N GLN A 610 16.66 -27.80 19.12
CA GLN A 610 17.73 -28.41 18.31
C GLN A 610 17.47 -28.25 16.80
N ARG A 611 16.86 -27.14 16.42
CA ARG A 611 16.50 -26.78 15.04
C ARG A 611 17.58 -25.92 14.40
N PRO A 612 17.56 -25.79 13.05
CA PRO A 612 18.35 -24.78 12.38
C PRO A 612 18.18 -23.39 13.01
N PHE A 613 19.26 -22.61 12.99
CA PHE A 613 19.28 -21.27 13.53
C PHE A 613 20.16 -20.39 12.65
N VAL A 614 19.57 -19.37 12.03
CA VAL A 614 20.29 -18.47 11.14
C VAL A 614 20.04 -17.03 11.57
N PHE A 615 21.10 -16.31 11.95
CA PHE A 615 20.99 -14.91 12.34
C PHE A 615 21.81 -14.00 11.43
N PHE A 616 21.15 -13.11 10.70
CA PHE A 616 21.78 -12.17 9.79
C PHE A 616 22.15 -10.88 10.52
N LEU A 617 23.42 -10.49 10.39
CA LEU A 617 23.94 -9.24 10.92
C LEU A 617 24.93 -8.65 9.92
N TYR A 618 24.75 -7.39 9.53
CA TYR A 618 25.69 -6.67 8.67
C TYR A 618 26.53 -5.71 9.53
N PRO A 619 27.82 -5.99 9.78
CA PRO A 619 28.65 -5.14 10.63
C PRO A 619 28.81 -3.71 10.10
N GLU A 620 28.70 -3.47 8.80
CA GLU A 620 28.67 -2.13 8.21
C GLU A 620 27.46 -1.30 8.67
N GLY A 621 26.36 -1.98 9.03
CA GLY A 621 25.12 -1.41 9.53
C GLY A 621 24.29 -0.66 8.48
N THR A 622 24.82 -0.39 7.29
CA THR A 622 24.20 0.33 6.18
C THR A 622 24.95 0.09 4.87
N VAL A 623 24.32 0.38 3.72
CA VAL A 623 24.97 0.32 2.40
C VAL A 623 25.99 1.45 2.19
N VAL A 624 26.96 1.22 1.32
CA VAL A 624 27.86 2.24 0.78
C VAL A 624 27.06 3.25 -0.07
N SER A 625 27.12 4.52 0.29
CA SER A 625 26.40 5.61 -0.40
C SER A 625 27.16 6.94 -0.24
N PRO A 626 26.83 7.97 -1.05
CA PRO A 626 27.43 9.30 -0.90
C PRO A 626 27.28 9.88 0.52
N ASN A 627 26.21 9.51 1.23
CA ASN A 627 25.90 10.01 2.57
C ASN A 627 26.55 9.19 3.68
N THR A 628 26.78 7.89 3.48
CA THR A 628 27.28 6.98 4.54
C THR A 628 28.79 6.89 4.58
N ARG A 629 29.47 7.03 3.43
CA ARG A 629 30.94 6.99 3.34
C ARG A 629 31.62 8.08 4.18
N PRO A 630 31.20 9.36 4.15
CA PRO A 630 31.79 10.39 5.03
C PRO A 630 31.59 10.11 6.52
N ILE A 631 30.49 9.45 6.90
CA ILE A 631 30.20 9.07 8.30
C ILE A 631 31.12 7.93 8.74
N SER A 632 31.37 6.96 7.84
CA SER A 632 32.36 5.89 8.06
C SER A 632 33.76 6.48 8.27
N LYS A 633 34.20 7.38 7.38
CA LYS A 633 35.50 8.06 7.49
C LYS A 633 35.65 8.82 8.81
N LYS A 634 34.68 9.67 9.17
CA LYS A 634 34.68 10.39 10.47
C LYS A 634 34.82 9.47 11.68
N PHE A 635 34.26 8.27 11.61
CA PHE A 635 34.44 7.29 12.67
C PHE A 635 35.83 6.65 12.66
N ALA A 636 36.38 6.32 11.49
CA ALA A 636 37.75 5.82 11.37
C ALA A 636 38.75 6.84 11.96
N ASP A 637 38.61 8.11 11.59
CA ASP A 637 39.42 9.22 12.09
C ASP A 637 39.35 9.33 13.62
N LYS A 638 38.13 9.26 14.18
CA LYS A 638 37.91 9.30 15.63
C LYS A 638 38.56 8.14 16.38
N MET A 639 38.63 6.97 15.75
CA MET A 639 39.23 5.76 16.31
C MET A 639 40.75 5.71 16.09
N GLY A 640 41.34 6.70 15.43
CA GLY A 640 42.77 6.71 15.10
C GLY A 640 43.17 5.61 14.11
N ILE A 641 42.24 5.17 13.25
CA ILE A 641 42.50 4.13 12.25
C ILE A 641 43.06 4.84 11.00
N VAL A 642 44.36 4.67 10.75
CA VAL A 642 45.08 5.29 9.62
C VAL A 642 45.06 4.37 8.38
N SER A 643 45.06 4.99 7.20
CA SER A 643 44.88 4.49 5.81
C SER A 643 45.16 3.00 5.51
N PHE A 644 44.27 2.40 4.71
CA PHE A 644 44.38 1.02 4.18
C PHE A 644 44.81 0.95 2.71
N ALA A 645 45.11 2.09 2.07
CA ALA A 645 45.46 2.16 0.67
C ALA A 645 46.92 1.74 0.41
N GLU A 646 47.15 0.43 0.28
CA GLU A 646 48.42 -0.13 -0.22
C GLU A 646 48.46 -0.23 -1.75
N PHE A 647 47.38 0.13 -2.44
CA PHE A 647 47.22 -0.03 -3.89
C PHE A 647 46.74 1.26 -4.54
N ALA A 648 47.69 2.13 -4.86
CA ALA A 648 47.52 3.28 -5.72
C ALA A 648 47.48 2.82 -7.19
N TRP A 649 46.27 2.69 -7.77
CA TRP A 649 46.09 2.50 -9.21
C TRP A 649 45.25 3.60 -9.87
N ALA A 650 44.89 4.64 -9.13
CA ALA A 650 44.09 5.74 -9.65
C ALA A 650 44.80 7.05 -9.39
N ASP A 651 45.63 7.47 -10.36
CA ASP A 651 46.20 8.82 -10.41
C ASP A 651 45.12 9.91 -10.51
N ASP A 652 43.87 9.54 -10.82
CA ASP A 652 42.68 10.41 -10.88
C ASP A 652 41.71 10.27 -9.70
N ALA A 653 42.03 9.47 -8.66
CA ALA A 653 41.18 9.42 -7.47
C ALA A 653 41.29 10.74 -6.69
N ASP A 654 40.15 11.42 -6.52
CA ASP A 654 39.99 12.62 -5.69
C ASP A 654 40.78 12.46 -4.38
N GLU A 655 41.64 13.43 -4.06
CA GLU A 655 42.64 13.37 -2.98
C GLU A 655 42.00 13.03 -1.61
N LYS A 656 40.68 13.25 -1.48
CA LYS A 656 39.84 12.86 -0.33
C LYS A 656 39.68 11.34 -0.08
N CYS A 657 39.90 10.49 -1.08
CA CYS A 657 39.60 9.05 -1.00
C CYS A 657 40.79 8.14 -0.62
N LYS A 658 42.01 8.68 -0.52
CA LYS A 658 43.23 7.88 -0.27
C LYS A 658 43.32 7.26 1.15
N ASP A 659 42.46 7.65 2.10
CA ASP A 659 42.53 7.19 3.50
C ASP A 659 41.36 6.28 3.97
N ASP A 660 40.57 5.68 3.07
CA ASP A 660 39.39 4.86 3.45
C ASP A 660 39.32 3.54 2.67
N MET A 661 38.44 2.61 3.07
CA MET A 661 38.16 1.37 2.32
C MET A 661 37.61 1.68 0.92
N THR A 662 37.98 0.90 -0.09
CA THR A 662 37.62 1.20 -1.49
C THR A 662 36.17 0.81 -1.81
N ASN A 663 35.77 -0.41 -1.47
CA ASN A 663 34.53 -1.03 -1.91
C ASN A 663 33.48 -1.21 -0.79
N VAL A 664 33.90 -1.22 0.47
CA VAL A 664 33.04 -1.45 1.65
C VAL A 664 33.11 -0.32 2.67
N LEU A 665 32.20 -0.28 3.65
CA LEU A 665 32.32 0.59 4.82
C LEU A 665 33.12 -0.10 5.96
N LEU A 666 33.66 0.69 6.88
CA LEU A 666 34.34 0.15 8.06
C LEU A 666 33.33 -0.54 9.00
N PRO A 667 33.60 -1.79 9.45
CA PRO A 667 32.65 -2.56 10.24
C PRO A 667 32.53 -2.05 11.68
N ARG A 668 31.37 -2.28 12.29
CA ARG A 668 31.09 -2.06 13.70
C ARG A 668 31.06 -3.41 14.43
N SER A 669 31.98 -3.58 15.35
CA SER A 669 32.24 -4.84 16.07
C SER A 669 31.30 -5.10 17.24
N THR A 670 30.93 -4.07 18.01
CA THR A 670 30.23 -4.22 19.30
C THR A 670 28.99 -5.11 19.22
N GLY A 671 28.13 -4.90 18.22
CA GLY A 671 26.90 -5.67 18.06
C GLY A 671 27.16 -7.14 17.72
N LEU A 672 28.13 -7.42 16.85
CA LEU A 672 28.52 -8.78 16.47
C LEU A 672 29.18 -9.51 17.63
N HIS A 673 30.15 -8.87 18.30
CA HIS A 673 30.87 -9.45 19.44
C HIS A 673 29.91 -9.83 20.56
N PHE A 674 29.00 -8.91 20.92
CA PHE A 674 27.98 -9.16 21.91
C PHE A 674 27.05 -10.31 21.52
N THR A 675 26.64 -10.36 20.25
CA THR A 675 25.76 -11.42 19.75
C THR A 675 26.42 -12.80 19.87
N LEU A 676 27.68 -12.92 19.45
CA LEU A 676 28.46 -14.16 19.53
C LEU A 676 28.60 -14.62 20.98
N ARG A 677 28.98 -13.72 21.90
CA ARG A 677 29.13 -14.04 23.33
C ARG A 677 27.82 -14.45 23.99
N ALA A 678 26.68 -13.90 23.55
CA ALA A 678 25.37 -14.23 24.10
C ALA A 678 24.85 -15.61 23.62
N LEU A 679 25.21 -16.02 22.41
CA LEU A 679 24.68 -17.24 21.78
C LEU A 679 25.62 -18.45 21.90
N ALA A 680 26.93 -18.26 21.80
CA ALA A 680 27.91 -19.36 21.81
C ALA A 680 27.81 -20.28 23.05
N PRO A 681 27.59 -19.77 24.29
CA PRO A 681 27.43 -20.65 25.46
C PRO A 681 26.19 -21.56 25.40
N ARG A 682 25.19 -21.21 24.59
CA ARG A 682 23.91 -21.95 24.46
C ARG A 682 23.85 -22.80 23.19
N ILE A 683 24.71 -22.52 22.21
CA ILE A 683 24.80 -23.22 20.94
C ILE A 683 26.27 -23.60 20.73
N PRO A 684 26.72 -24.75 21.29
CA PRO A 684 28.14 -25.12 21.32
C PRO A 684 28.79 -25.29 19.93
N ASP A 685 28.01 -25.63 18.92
CA ASP A 685 28.43 -25.82 17.52
C ASP A 685 28.14 -24.60 16.63
N LEU A 686 27.90 -23.43 17.23
CA LEU A 686 27.60 -22.20 16.50
C LEU A 686 28.75 -21.86 15.54
N LYS A 687 28.42 -21.68 14.27
CA LYS A 687 29.37 -21.20 13.25
C LYS A 687 29.16 -19.72 12.94
N LEU A 688 30.17 -19.09 12.36
CA LEU A 688 30.09 -17.78 11.74
C LEU A 688 30.35 -17.94 10.24
N LEU A 689 29.31 -17.74 9.43
CA LEU A 689 29.39 -17.76 7.97
C LEU A 689 29.64 -16.33 7.50
N ASP A 690 30.81 -16.07 6.94
CA ASP A 690 31.15 -14.79 6.33
C ASP A 690 31.02 -14.86 4.81
N ILE A 691 30.28 -13.89 4.24
CA ILE A 691 30.02 -13.81 2.81
C ILE A 691 30.59 -12.51 2.25
N THR A 692 31.48 -12.60 1.27
CA THR A 692 31.82 -11.46 0.41
C THR A 692 30.88 -11.48 -0.79
N THR A 693 30.04 -10.44 -0.89
CA THR A 693 29.06 -10.25 -1.95
C THR A 693 29.57 -9.25 -2.97
N VAL A 694 29.53 -9.62 -4.25
CA VAL A 694 29.87 -8.75 -5.39
C VAL A 694 28.85 -8.89 -6.51
N TYR A 695 28.53 -7.76 -7.13
CA TYR A 695 27.68 -7.68 -8.31
C TYR A 695 28.48 -7.22 -9.53
N PRO A 696 28.39 -7.92 -10.67
CA PRO A 696 29.00 -7.47 -11.91
C PRO A 696 28.48 -6.08 -12.32
N GLY A 697 29.35 -5.22 -12.86
CA GLY A 697 28.98 -3.92 -13.40
C GLY A 697 28.94 -2.75 -12.41
N ILE A 698 29.11 -2.98 -11.11
CA ILE A 698 29.36 -1.89 -10.14
C ILE A 698 30.87 -1.61 -10.14
N PRO A 699 31.38 -0.43 -10.55
CA PRO A 699 32.81 -0.15 -10.51
C PRO A 699 33.31 0.03 -9.07
N PRO A 700 34.63 -0.12 -8.82
CA PRO A 700 35.24 0.30 -7.56
C PRO A 700 34.85 1.73 -7.18
N LEU A 701 34.67 2.01 -5.88
CA LEU A 701 34.12 3.27 -5.34
C LEU A 701 32.67 3.60 -5.79
N GLY A 702 32.06 2.79 -6.65
CA GLY A 702 30.67 2.95 -7.09
C GLY A 702 29.66 2.65 -5.98
N TYR A 703 28.47 3.24 -6.11
CA TYR A 703 27.37 3.03 -5.18
C TYR A 703 26.40 1.99 -5.76
N GLY A 704 26.45 0.75 -5.26
CA GLY A 704 25.68 -0.35 -5.85
C GLY A 704 24.17 -0.10 -5.95
N GLN A 705 23.63 0.68 -5.01
CA GLN A 705 22.23 1.11 -5.01
C GLN A 705 21.83 1.99 -6.22
N GLU A 706 22.76 2.53 -7.00
CA GLU A 706 22.48 3.28 -8.23
C GLU A 706 22.35 2.36 -9.45
N TYR A 707 23.00 1.18 -9.41
CA TYR A 707 23.01 0.20 -10.49
C TYR A 707 21.88 -0.82 -10.34
N TYR A 708 21.75 -1.40 -9.15
CA TYR A 708 20.76 -2.44 -8.85
C TYR A 708 19.83 -1.99 -7.73
N THR A 709 18.82 -1.20 -8.09
CA THR A 709 17.74 -0.81 -7.17
C THR A 709 16.71 -1.93 -7.03
N LEU A 710 15.98 -1.95 -5.90
CA LEU A 710 14.82 -2.85 -5.74
C LEU A 710 13.78 -2.64 -6.86
N ARG A 711 13.62 -1.39 -7.30
CA ARG A 711 12.76 -1.02 -8.45
C ARG A 711 13.27 -1.66 -9.74
N SER A 712 14.57 -1.55 -10.02
CA SER A 712 15.18 -2.13 -11.22
C SER A 712 15.03 -3.65 -11.26
N ILE A 713 15.39 -4.32 -10.17
CA ILE A 713 15.39 -5.79 -10.06
C ILE A 713 13.96 -6.33 -10.19
N PHE A 714 13.04 -5.89 -9.32
CA PHE A 714 11.73 -6.54 -9.17
C PHE A 714 10.60 -5.90 -9.99
N PHE A 715 10.76 -4.66 -10.47
CA PHE A 715 9.71 -3.97 -11.21
C PHE A 715 10.07 -3.72 -12.67
N HIS A 716 11.35 -3.48 -12.97
CA HIS A 716 11.81 -3.22 -14.34
C HIS A 716 12.33 -4.49 -15.02
N GLY A 717 12.47 -5.60 -14.29
CA GLY A 717 12.99 -6.87 -14.81
C GLY A 717 14.45 -6.81 -15.21
N VAL A 718 15.23 -5.93 -14.57
CA VAL A 718 16.68 -5.77 -14.80
C VAL A 718 17.43 -6.26 -13.56
N PRO A 719 17.57 -7.59 -13.39
CA PRO A 719 18.36 -8.15 -12.31
C PRO A 719 19.87 -7.97 -12.54
N PRO A 720 20.70 -8.09 -11.49
CA PRO A 720 22.10 -8.40 -11.70
C PRO A 720 22.24 -9.73 -12.48
N PRO A 721 23.17 -9.83 -13.45
CA PRO A 721 23.32 -11.03 -14.27
C PRO A 721 23.74 -12.25 -13.45
N ALA A 722 24.44 -12.02 -12.35
CA ALA A 722 24.78 -13.00 -11.33
C ALA A 722 25.06 -12.27 -10.00
N ILE A 723 24.84 -12.96 -8.88
CA ILE A 723 25.29 -12.51 -7.56
C ILE A 723 26.44 -13.41 -7.13
N HIS A 724 27.62 -12.85 -6.92
CA HIS A 724 28.79 -13.61 -6.49
C HIS A 724 28.89 -13.63 -4.98
N PHE A 725 28.83 -14.82 -4.39
CA PHE A 725 29.06 -15.06 -2.97
C PHE A 725 30.34 -15.86 -2.78
N HIS A 726 31.30 -15.25 -2.09
CA HIS A 726 32.52 -15.92 -1.65
C HIS A 726 32.40 -16.23 -0.16
N LEU A 727 32.47 -17.51 0.19
CA LEU A 727 32.16 -18.02 1.52
C LEU A 727 33.43 -18.30 2.32
N ARG A 728 33.39 -17.90 3.60
CA ARG A 728 34.30 -18.30 4.67
C ARG A 728 33.48 -18.81 5.85
N LEU A 729 33.97 -19.84 6.53
CA LEU A 729 33.27 -20.43 7.66
C LEU A 729 34.21 -20.56 8.85
N PHE A 730 33.79 -20.02 9.99
CA PHE A 730 34.55 -20.07 11.23
C PHE A 730 33.77 -20.83 12.30
N ASP A 731 34.46 -21.65 13.07
CA ASP A 731 33.99 -22.12 14.35
C ASP A 731 34.07 -21.00 15.40
N VAL A 732 32.93 -20.63 15.98
CA VAL A 732 32.87 -19.51 16.93
C VAL A 732 33.63 -19.81 18.23
N ALA A 733 33.69 -21.07 18.64
CA ALA A 733 34.34 -21.46 19.89
C ALA A 733 35.87 -21.47 19.77
N THR A 734 36.40 -21.81 18.58
CA THR A 734 37.85 -22.02 18.41
C THR A 734 38.55 -20.98 17.54
N GLU A 735 37.89 -20.41 16.53
CA GLU A 735 38.54 -19.57 15.52
C GLU A 735 38.21 -18.08 15.64
N VAL A 736 37.11 -17.73 16.32
CA VAL A 736 36.69 -16.34 16.52
C VAL A 736 37.13 -15.86 17.91
N PRO A 737 37.82 -14.72 18.05
CA PRO A 737 38.34 -14.23 19.33
C PRO A 737 37.23 -13.59 20.18
N VAL A 738 36.24 -14.40 20.59
CA VAL A 738 35.07 -13.94 21.34
C VAL A 738 35.38 -13.59 22.80
N GLY A 739 36.54 -13.99 23.33
CA GLY A 739 36.98 -13.76 24.72
C GLY A 739 36.55 -14.88 25.69
N ASP A 740 36.84 -14.73 26.99
CA ASP A 740 36.50 -15.75 27.98
C ASP A 740 34.98 -15.79 28.25
N LEU A 741 34.35 -16.91 27.91
CA LEU A 741 32.92 -17.16 28.07
C LEU A 741 32.55 -17.78 29.42
N ALA A 742 33.52 -18.23 30.24
CA ALA A 742 33.26 -18.92 31.51
C ALA A 742 32.61 -17.99 32.56
N ARG A 743 32.89 -16.68 32.53
CA ARG A 743 32.26 -15.68 33.41
C ARG A 743 30.78 -15.44 33.12
N THR A 744 30.26 -15.91 31.98
CA THR A 744 28.86 -15.72 31.57
C THR A 744 27.91 -16.77 32.18
N VAL A 745 28.44 -17.83 32.80
CA VAL A 745 27.69 -19.03 33.22
C VAL A 745 27.44 -19.09 34.75
N SER A 746 28.11 -18.26 35.55
CA SER A 746 28.09 -18.37 37.02
C SER A 746 26.97 -17.56 37.70
N SER A 747 25.75 -18.12 37.76
CA SER A 747 24.87 -18.04 38.95
C SER A 747 23.58 -18.87 38.79
N PRO A 748 23.52 -20.11 39.33
CA PRO A 748 22.29 -20.85 39.44
C PRO A 748 21.44 -20.25 40.57
N GLY A 749 20.51 -19.34 40.22
CA GLY A 749 19.60 -18.69 41.17
C GLY A 749 19.31 -17.21 40.91
N ALA A 750 19.97 -16.58 39.94
CA ALA A 750 19.79 -15.16 39.68
C ALA A 750 18.50 -14.88 38.86
N THR A 751 17.68 -13.92 39.32
CA THR A 751 16.45 -13.50 38.63
C THR A 751 16.75 -13.03 37.19
N PRO A 752 15.79 -13.11 36.24
CA PRO A 752 16.00 -12.83 34.81
C PRO A 752 16.55 -11.43 34.46
N LYS A 753 16.60 -10.51 35.42
CA LYS A 753 17.14 -9.16 35.26
C LYS A 753 18.68 -9.08 35.38
N SER A 754 19.36 -10.06 35.97
CA SER A 754 20.79 -9.94 36.30
C SER A 754 21.74 -10.80 35.48
N SER A 755 21.26 -11.56 34.48
CA SER A 755 22.14 -12.33 33.58
C SER A 755 22.65 -11.52 32.38
N ALA A 756 22.44 -10.20 32.37
CA ALA A 756 22.63 -9.32 31.20
C ALA A 756 23.64 -8.18 31.42
N GLU A 757 24.39 -8.19 32.53
CA GLU A 757 25.48 -7.24 32.79
C GLU A 757 26.84 -7.92 32.64
N VAL A 758 27.25 -8.19 31.40
CA VAL A 758 28.67 -8.42 31.13
C VAL A 758 29.09 -7.37 30.12
N ASP A 759 29.55 -6.22 30.63
CA ASP A 759 30.35 -5.29 29.83
C ASP A 759 31.56 -6.08 29.32
N ILE A 760 31.77 -6.07 28.01
CA ILE A 760 32.88 -6.77 27.36
C ILE A 760 34.17 -6.08 27.82
N PRO A 761 35.13 -6.80 28.44
CA PRO A 761 36.40 -6.20 28.84
C PRO A 761 37.06 -5.48 27.65
N GLU A 762 37.57 -4.27 27.88
CA GLU A 762 38.07 -3.42 26.79
C GLU A 762 39.24 -4.07 26.03
N THR A 763 40.03 -4.93 26.70
CA THR A 763 41.08 -5.74 26.08
C THR A 763 40.54 -6.78 25.10
N GLU A 764 39.52 -7.56 25.50
CA GLU A 764 38.89 -8.56 24.64
C GLU A 764 38.18 -7.89 23.46
N LYS A 765 37.53 -6.76 23.71
CA LYS A 765 36.91 -5.93 22.67
C LYS A 765 37.95 -5.44 21.67
N ALA A 766 39.10 -4.95 22.12
CA ALA A 766 40.16 -4.48 21.23
C ALA A 766 40.73 -5.59 20.32
N VAL A 767 40.86 -6.82 20.84
CA VAL A 767 41.29 -8.00 20.05
C VAL A 767 40.25 -8.35 18.99
N PHE A 768 38.98 -8.43 19.37
CA PHE A 768 37.89 -8.73 18.43
C PHE A 768 37.74 -7.65 17.35
N ASP A 769 37.85 -6.38 17.76
CA ASP A 769 37.88 -5.20 16.89
C ASP A 769 38.99 -5.31 15.83
N ALA A 770 40.20 -5.67 16.24
CA ALA A 770 41.34 -5.82 15.34
C ALA A 770 41.13 -6.99 14.35
N TRP A 771 40.65 -8.13 14.84
CA TRP A 771 40.31 -9.29 14.02
C TRP A 771 39.25 -8.97 12.96
N LEU A 772 38.14 -8.33 13.37
CA LEU A 772 37.05 -7.99 12.44
C LEU A 772 37.50 -6.97 11.39
N ARG A 773 38.34 -6.00 11.77
CA ARG A 773 38.92 -5.04 10.83
C ARG A 773 39.86 -5.70 9.83
N ALA A 774 40.68 -6.65 10.26
CA ALA A 774 41.56 -7.41 9.37
C ALA A 774 40.74 -8.21 8.35
N LEU A 775 39.66 -8.87 8.81
CA LEU A 775 38.73 -9.59 7.95
C LEU A 775 38.06 -8.66 6.92
N TRP A 776 37.63 -7.46 7.33
CA TRP A 776 37.06 -6.47 6.41
C TRP A 776 38.08 -5.89 5.43
N LYS A 777 39.34 -5.70 5.83
CA LYS A 777 40.42 -5.26 4.93
C LYS A 777 40.65 -6.31 3.84
N GLU A 778 40.74 -7.57 4.23
CA GLU A 778 40.91 -8.68 3.29
C GLU A 778 39.71 -8.79 2.33
N LYS A 779 38.50 -8.62 2.86
CA LYS A 779 37.28 -8.54 2.06
C LYS A 779 37.33 -7.42 1.03
N ASP A 780 37.65 -6.20 1.45
CA ASP A 780 37.76 -5.04 0.55
C ASP A 780 38.76 -5.29 -0.61
N LEU A 781 39.94 -5.83 -0.27
CA LEU A 781 40.97 -6.20 -1.23
C LEU A 781 40.52 -7.32 -2.17
N SER A 782 39.79 -8.32 -1.66
CA SER A 782 39.26 -9.41 -2.48
C SER A 782 38.27 -8.92 -3.51
N ILE A 783 37.44 -7.92 -3.18
CA ILE A 783 36.50 -7.30 -4.12
C ILE A 783 37.26 -6.56 -5.23
N THR A 784 38.33 -5.82 -4.87
CA THR A 784 39.19 -5.18 -5.86
C THR A 784 39.81 -6.20 -6.81
N ARG A 785 40.40 -7.29 -6.29
CA ARG A 785 40.97 -8.37 -7.11
C ARG A 785 39.93 -9.05 -7.99
N TRP A 786 38.69 -9.13 -7.51
CA TRP A 786 37.59 -9.69 -8.28
C TRP A 786 37.28 -8.84 -9.51
N PHE A 787 37.35 -7.51 -9.43
CA PHE A 787 37.15 -6.65 -10.61
C PHE A 787 38.20 -6.87 -11.71
N ASP A 788 39.42 -7.24 -11.34
CA ASP A 788 40.48 -7.53 -12.31
C ASP A 788 40.33 -8.93 -12.94
N LYS A 789 39.91 -9.92 -12.15
CA LYS A 789 39.89 -11.34 -12.57
C LYS A 789 38.51 -11.88 -12.93
N ALA A 790 37.45 -11.12 -12.66
CA ALA A 790 36.04 -11.54 -12.67
C ALA A 790 35.74 -12.84 -11.90
N SER A 791 36.62 -13.24 -10.97
CA SER A 791 36.46 -14.43 -10.14
C SER A 791 37.26 -14.32 -8.84
N PHE A 792 36.73 -14.91 -7.78
CA PHE A 792 37.43 -15.04 -6.49
C PHE A 792 38.35 -16.26 -6.44
N ALA A 793 37.98 -17.35 -7.13
CA ALA A 793 38.63 -18.64 -7.05
C ALA A 793 38.64 -19.35 -8.40
N GLN A 794 39.44 -20.41 -8.52
CA GLN A 794 39.53 -21.22 -9.73
C GLN A 794 38.25 -22.01 -10.01
N SER A 795 37.60 -22.53 -8.96
CA SER A 795 36.31 -23.23 -9.04
C SER A 795 35.17 -22.32 -8.59
N SER A 796 34.09 -22.27 -9.37
CA SER A 796 32.84 -21.60 -8.99
C SER A 796 31.63 -22.46 -9.29
N PHE A 797 30.59 -22.31 -8.48
CA PHE A 797 29.40 -23.16 -8.49
C PHE A 797 28.16 -22.30 -8.70
N ALA A 798 27.48 -22.49 -9.84
CA ALA A 798 26.30 -21.71 -10.18
C ALA A 798 25.02 -22.40 -9.68
N ILE A 799 24.21 -21.66 -8.92
CA ILE A 799 22.89 -22.08 -8.44
C ILE A 799 21.86 -21.11 -9.02
N PRO A 800 21.03 -21.52 -9.99
CA PRO A 800 19.97 -20.66 -10.51
C PRO A 800 18.91 -20.43 -9.43
N LEU A 801 18.43 -19.19 -9.28
CA LEU A 801 17.36 -18.89 -8.32
C LEU A 801 16.02 -19.42 -8.85
N ARG A 802 15.71 -20.68 -8.51
CA ARG A 802 14.48 -21.38 -8.90
C ARG A 802 13.96 -22.29 -7.79
N LEU A 803 12.64 -22.41 -7.69
CA LEU A 803 12.02 -23.34 -6.75
C LEU A 803 12.40 -24.78 -7.12
N ARG A 804 12.74 -25.60 -6.11
CA ARG A 804 13.09 -27.02 -6.28
C ARG A 804 11.92 -27.83 -6.84
N ARG A 805 10.68 -27.51 -6.42
CA ARG A 805 9.47 -28.24 -6.81
C ARG A 805 8.37 -27.29 -7.24
N LYS A 806 7.64 -27.65 -8.29
CA LYS A 806 6.47 -26.87 -8.77
C LYS A 806 5.39 -26.68 -7.70
N ARG A 807 5.25 -27.60 -6.74
CA ARG A 807 4.30 -27.49 -5.63
C ARG A 807 4.59 -26.31 -4.69
N GLU A 808 5.84 -25.87 -4.61
CA GLU A 808 6.26 -24.77 -3.74
C GLU A 808 5.78 -23.41 -4.26
N ILE A 809 5.25 -23.35 -5.50
CA ILE A 809 4.52 -22.19 -6.01
C ILE A 809 3.31 -21.89 -5.12
N PHE A 810 2.63 -22.92 -4.58
CA PHE A 810 1.52 -22.74 -3.65
C PHE A 810 2.00 -22.23 -2.28
N ASP A 811 3.19 -22.64 -1.85
CA ASP A 811 3.79 -22.14 -0.61
C ASP A 811 4.12 -20.65 -0.72
N ALA A 812 4.56 -20.18 -1.90
CA ALA A 812 4.79 -18.75 -2.18
C ALA A 812 3.51 -17.89 -2.12
N VAL A 813 2.32 -18.50 -2.24
CA VAL A 813 1.02 -17.81 -2.16
C VAL A 813 0.50 -17.74 -0.71
N GLY A 814 1.10 -18.46 0.25
CA GLY A 814 0.67 -18.40 1.65
C GLY A 814 -0.66 -19.13 1.92
N PHE A 815 -0.81 -20.35 1.40
CA PHE A 815 -2.05 -21.14 1.39
C PHE A 815 -2.59 -21.65 2.75
N PHE A 816 -1.98 -21.24 3.87
CA PHE A 816 -2.38 -21.69 5.21
C PHE A 816 -3.88 -21.51 5.53
N PRO A 817 -4.55 -20.39 5.17
CA PRO A 817 -5.98 -20.22 5.40
C PRO A 817 -6.83 -21.21 4.60
N VAL A 818 -6.50 -21.47 3.33
CA VAL A 818 -7.26 -22.38 2.47
C VAL A 818 -7.04 -23.83 2.88
N ALA A 819 -5.84 -24.19 3.33
CA ALA A 819 -5.56 -25.52 3.87
C ALA A 819 -6.28 -25.78 5.21
N VAL A 820 -6.31 -24.79 6.11
CA VAL A 820 -7.05 -24.87 7.38
C VAL A 820 -8.56 -24.86 7.13
N LEU A 821 -9.06 -24.01 6.23
CA LEU A 821 -10.46 -23.99 5.83
C LEU A 821 -10.87 -25.27 5.10
N ALA A 822 -10.02 -25.85 4.25
CA ALA A 822 -10.27 -27.15 3.63
C ALA A 822 -10.30 -28.27 4.66
N HIS A 823 -9.37 -28.28 5.63
CA HIS A 823 -9.35 -29.26 6.71
C HIS A 823 -10.55 -29.13 7.66
N LEU A 824 -10.98 -27.90 7.97
CA LEU A 824 -12.16 -27.63 8.78
C LEU A 824 -13.45 -27.91 8.01
N ALA A 825 -13.50 -27.60 6.71
CA ALA A 825 -14.62 -27.91 5.83
C ALA A 825 -14.76 -29.43 5.66
N GLU A 826 -13.67 -30.17 5.48
CA GLU A 826 -13.67 -31.63 5.45
C GLU A 826 -14.29 -32.20 6.74
N ARG A 827 -13.89 -31.70 7.92
CA ARG A 827 -14.47 -32.13 9.21
C ARG A 827 -15.91 -31.66 9.48
N LEU A 828 -16.36 -30.58 8.86
CA LEU A 828 -17.70 -30.02 9.05
C LEU A 828 -18.71 -30.52 8.00
N ILE A 829 -18.24 -30.95 6.83
CA ILE A 829 -19.07 -31.38 5.69
C ILE A 829 -19.20 -32.91 5.66
N ASP A 830 -18.22 -33.67 6.16
CA ASP A 830 -18.30 -35.15 6.27
C ASP A 830 -19.54 -35.69 7.00
N PRO A 831 -20.13 -35.01 8.01
CA PRO A 831 -21.37 -35.48 8.63
C PRO A 831 -22.64 -35.26 7.78
N LEU A 832 -22.59 -34.43 6.73
CA LEU A 832 -23.77 -33.96 6.00
C LEU A 832 -24.02 -34.68 4.66
N PHE A 833 -23.05 -35.46 4.16
CA PHE A 833 -23.20 -36.17 2.88
C PHE A 833 -22.65 -37.61 2.96
N PRO A 834 -23.46 -38.64 2.65
CA PRO A 834 -23.00 -40.03 2.63
C PRO A 834 -21.98 -40.28 1.50
N PRO A 835 -21.16 -41.35 1.60
CA PRO A 835 -19.92 -41.49 0.84
C PRO A 835 -20.20 -41.82 -0.63
N CYS A 836 -20.25 -40.79 -1.48
CA CYS A 836 -20.16 -40.95 -2.92
C CYS A 836 -18.84 -40.36 -3.43
N ASN A 837 -17.85 -41.25 -3.58
CA ASN A 837 -16.62 -41.10 -4.38
C ASN A 837 -15.82 -39.80 -4.20
N ALA A 838 -15.07 -39.73 -3.11
CA ALA A 838 -14.01 -38.75 -2.83
C ALA A 838 -12.92 -38.64 -3.94
N ALA A 839 -12.86 -39.58 -4.88
CA ALA A 839 -11.90 -39.57 -5.98
C ALA A 839 -12.22 -38.57 -7.12
N ARG A 840 -13.43 -37.99 -7.17
CA ARG A 840 -13.84 -37.10 -8.29
C ARG A 840 -13.60 -35.61 -8.02
N TRP A 841 -13.58 -35.19 -6.75
CA TRP A 841 -13.39 -33.78 -6.38
C TRP A 841 -11.91 -33.34 -6.37
N SER A 842 -10.99 -34.25 -6.06
CA SER A 842 -9.55 -33.99 -6.15
C SER A 842 -9.09 -33.77 -7.60
N SER A 843 -9.73 -34.42 -8.58
CA SER A 843 -9.42 -34.26 -10.00
C SER A 843 -9.96 -32.94 -10.57
N ILE A 844 -11.14 -32.47 -10.15
CA ILE A 844 -11.73 -31.22 -10.68
C ILE A 844 -10.92 -29.99 -10.26
N PHE A 845 -10.44 -29.94 -9.01
CA PHE A 845 -9.53 -28.88 -8.55
C PHE A 845 -8.13 -28.94 -9.16
N PHE A 846 -7.65 -30.13 -9.53
CA PHE A 846 -6.36 -30.31 -10.21
C PHE A 846 -6.41 -29.94 -11.70
N THR A 847 -7.56 -30.16 -12.37
CA THR A 847 -7.66 -30.00 -13.84
C THR A 847 -8.01 -28.57 -14.25
N MET A 848 -8.79 -27.82 -13.45
CA MET A 848 -9.18 -26.44 -13.80
C MET A 848 -8.06 -25.38 -13.71
N ASN A 849 -6.91 -25.69 -13.12
CA ASN A 849 -5.77 -24.76 -13.03
C ASN A 849 -4.57 -25.13 -13.91
N LEU A 850 -4.57 -26.30 -14.55
CA LEU A 850 -3.49 -26.74 -15.44
C LEU A 850 -3.56 -26.07 -16.83
N GLU A 851 -4.72 -25.54 -17.24
CA GLU A 851 -4.84 -24.80 -18.52
C GLU A 851 -4.20 -23.40 -18.48
N ILE A 852 -4.00 -22.80 -17.29
CA ILE A 852 -3.30 -21.50 -17.15
C ILE A 852 -1.76 -21.69 -17.18
N VAL A 853 -1.26 -22.90 -16.92
CA VAL A 853 0.19 -23.19 -16.83
C VAL A 853 0.82 -23.64 -18.16
N ASN A 854 0.02 -23.83 -19.23
CA ASN A 854 0.48 -24.37 -20.52
C ASN A 854 0.65 -23.35 -21.66
N LEU A 855 0.81 -22.06 -21.36
CA LEU A 855 1.24 -21.09 -22.38
C LEU A 855 2.74 -21.24 -22.65
N LYS A 856 3.08 -22.03 -23.68
CA LYS A 856 4.41 -21.99 -24.31
C LYS A 856 4.70 -20.57 -24.82
N PRO A 857 5.93 -20.05 -24.68
CA PRO A 857 6.35 -18.90 -25.47
C PRO A 857 6.76 -19.40 -26.86
N GLU A 858 5.86 -19.31 -27.84
CA GLU A 858 6.29 -19.37 -29.24
C GLU A 858 6.98 -18.06 -29.59
N VAL A 859 8.31 -18.12 -29.60
CA VAL A 859 9.18 -17.13 -30.24
C VAL A 859 9.01 -17.28 -31.74
N SER A 860 8.17 -16.45 -32.36
CA SER A 860 8.20 -16.24 -33.81
C SER A 860 8.96 -14.96 -34.11
N GLN A 861 10.14 -15.15 -34.69
CA GLN A 861 10.92 -14.14 -35.38
C GLN A 861 10.05 -13.34 -36.37
N LEU A 862 10.12 -12.02 -36.30
CA LEU A 862 9.79 -11.15 -37.43
C LEU A 862 10.87 -10.07 -37.56
N SER A 863 11.85 -10.42 -38.38
CA SER A 863 12.89 -9.58 -38.94
C SER A 863 12.29 -8.65 -39.99
N ILE A 864 12.18 -7.33 -39.74
CA ILE A 864 12.20 -6.30 -40.78
C ILE A 864 12.89 -5.04 -40.23
N PHE A 865 13.84 -4.51 -41.02
CA PHE A 865 14.86 -3.47 -40.77
C PHE A 865 16.07 -4.01 -39.98
N GLY A 866 17.24 -4.30 -40.55
CA GLY A 866 17.89 -3.73 -41.73
C GLY A 866 19.24 -3.17 -41.26
N GLY A 867 20.32 -3.89 -41.61
CA GLY A 867 21.72 -3.76 -41.18
C GLY A 867 22.26 -2.42 -40.67
N ASN A 868 23.05 -2.50 -39.61
CA ASN A 868 24.42 -1.99 -39.56
C ASN A 868 25.17 -2.64 -38.38
N ASP A 869 26.42 -3.00 -38.61
CA ASP A 869 27.35 -3.67 -37.69
C ASP A 869 27.57 -2.91 -36.36
N PRO A 870 27.94 -3.59 -35.26
CA PRO A 870 28.18 -2.95 -33.98
C PRO A 870 29.59 -2.36 -33.93
N GLU A 871 29.70 -1.03 -33.94
CA GLU A 871 30.89 -0.34 -33.40
C GLU A 871 30.88 -0.35 -31.86
N PRO A 872 32.05 -0.45 -31.22
CA PRO A 872 32.17 -0.48 -29.76
C PRO A 872 31.86 0.91 -29.18
N PHE A 873 30.99 0.94 -28.15
CA PHE A 873 30.67 2.15 -27.40
C PHE A 873 31.92 2.72 -26.72
N ASN A 874 32.48 3.76 -27.34
CA ASN A 874 33.47 4.63 -26.76
C ASN A 874 32.84 5.51 -25.67
N ALA A 875 33.61 5.67 -24.59
CA ALA A 875 33.33 6.52 -23.45
C ALA A 875 33.04 7.97 -23.84
N ILE A 876 31.95 8.53 -23.32
CA ILE A 876 31.71 9.97 -23.32
C ILE A 876 32.27 10.51 -22.00
N GLY A 877 33.40 11.20 -22.08
CA GLY A 877 34.03 11.91 -20.97
C GLY A 877 33.26 13.16 -20.52
N PRO A 878 33.61 13.74 -19.36
CA PRO A 878 32.87 14.82 -18.74
C PRO A 878 33.36 16.21 -19.21
N GLY A 879 32.43 17.10 -19.58
CA GLY A 879 32.66 18.54 -19.72
C GLY A 879 31.46 19.29 -19.15
N LYS A 880 31.59 19.96 -17.99
CA LYS A 880 32.04 21.35 -17.77
C LYS A 880 31.09 22.41 -18.37
N ALA A 881 30.13 22.87 -17.58
CA ALA A 881 30.05 24.24 -17.02
C ALA A 881 28.84 24.34 -16.08
#